data_AF-A0AAD4BNX6-F1
#
_entry.id   AF-A0AAD4BNX6-F1
#
_cell.length_a   1.000
_cell.length_b   1.000
_cell.length_c   1.000
_cell.angle_alpha   90.00
_cell.angle_beta   90.00
_cell.angle_gamma   90.00
#
_symmetry.space_group_name_H-M   'P 1'
#
loop_
_entity.id
_entity.type
_entity.pdbx_description
1 polymer ?
#
loop_
_entity_poly.entity_id
_entity_poly.type
_entity_poly.pdbx_seq_one_letter_code
_entity_poly.pdbx_strand_id
1 'polypeptide(L)'
;VAFSTNGEYIVSGHESDDARVWRVEDGKQMGTMSTGRGQCCCLAVSNDGKWIAAGTWSHKDALSVWDATTYKQVFKHEDMRFIHAVDFSPDSKRLVSASFKGEVIVWDIASNKQVRILHHKTDVRAAKYSPTGDRIVAANRESVRVWDSNDCSLLVDFDVEVTPWLNTGLIWFNNHLFVASNNTIKQFDAATGSPVADWEIPDSHYFSCIALPKHGKFIAHSTNNTVTLWDTSTHAQVGLIQHPQDIRSIAFSPDDQFLAFGGKDRKISIILVSRIIVTSSIPSSPLHSTLQEPDIQIDDAVLDSWKHDQLENAENLLTVAISESQNPAHTAFASRALVRTRLRKWDAALVDAERALDIQPSIIAFLAKSVAHVGKGEKDKAYRACDIAFEHFHSSHVTSLLLIKAIIVFLAREHPDAISRVDDLIATVSSNSICYIVQAYMYLLLGNSQMECSDHDSAIQSFERAQAQKRDYLGPPLFAISLITGWKFDNLDIKIRQRLCEALDAAGRTNDAAMCFHELKTELEGHGEHLEWIRVFGQRCSKKLEHLGDTAVGIQRYDEAVSHYSTALSLILSSPQAILIKRSKARLATGSWKEALDDANEVVALDPLSPWGYEMKHAALHKGGDYDNAVDAFETMLTKMTESPDPDVQRHGDQYVSPSSTRATIRKVVHRTLRHSPRVLISTTTGHLHNRAEQASAFESLPIFKVLVSSTTTRIDYVRIKHEVREYFRYVMLSHKWEDNEPLFQQVVHIAVYDLEESPTHDKLQMFCKIVRDAGFDWAWSDTCCIDKSDHFVLQEALVAMFKWYQGSAMMIVFLRGVYSSSQRGALVKSVWNTRAWTLQEYVASKIIHFYTEDWTPYLDLQLLNHKESPEVVSEMEHATGVSAQQLMALRPGLTSIREKLCLASTRETTLVEDAAYSLLGIFSVTGIPAIYGEGEGSLGRLLAHILAGSGDASILAWTGESGSFNSCLPAHVTVFSGPATLHLPPPISDAEMERHITASHSSSFDLVSALRLYECLNDLSPPWFAASRMKLPCIAFQLPLLTPYRTRSGRVYRADTVAFGMVEIKTRQDLSRMETLYLIHPWLETVLDRGDIHSGALMEDDVAPPPSPLTDGEEIDDEEIDDDASSFAEPELPSPVLVRMIPMDKETRARRLVARLRQPFGALLVTLASTGRPTMDYRRVAADCLITVQLQDN
;
A
#
# COMPACT_ATOMS: atom_id res chain seq x y z
N VAL A 1 -16.83 22.26 -17.83
CA VAL A 1 -17.25 22.17 -19.25
C VAL A 1 -16.75 23.41 -19.99
N ALA A 2 -16.45 23.31 -21.28
CA ALA A 2 -16.00 24.45 -22.10
C ALA A 2 -16.49 24.30 -23.55
N PHE A 3 -17.02 25.36 -24.15
CA PHE A 3 -17.40 25.37 -25.56
C PHE A 3 -16.18 25.62 -26.47
N SER A 4 -16.23 25.03 -27.65
CA SER A 4 -15.42 25.46 -28.80
C SER A 4 -15.79 26.85 -29.26
N THR A 5 -14.85 27.58 -29.85
CA THR A 5 -15.09 28.96 -30.32
C THR A 5 -16.04 29.06 -31.51
N ASN A 6 -16.20 27.98 -32.27
CA ASN A 6 -17.19 27.88 -33.34
C ASN A 6 -18.55 27.32 -32.84
N GLY A 7 -18.65 26.90 -31.58
CA GLY A 7 -19.88 26.37 -30.99
C GLY A 7 -20.26 24.97 -31.47
N GLU A 8 -19.43 24.30 -32.27
CA GLU A 8 -19.75 22.99 -32.86
C GLU A 8 -19.58 21.83 -31.87
N TYR A 9 -18.64 21.97 -30.92
CA TYR A 9 -18.38 20.98 -29.89
C TYR A 9 -18.22 21.58 -28.48
N ILE A 10 -18.45 20.75 -27.47
CA ILE A 10 -18.22 21.04 -26.05
C ILE A 10 -17.27 20.00 -25.46
N VAL A 11 -16.38 20.45 -24.58
CA VAL A 11 -15.42 19.60 -23.86
C VAL A 11 -15.83 19.49 -22.39
N SER A 12 -15.81 18.27 -21.85
CA SER A 12 -16.12 17.98 -20.46
C SER A 12 -15.01 17.18 -19.79
N GLY A 13 -14.72 17.50 -18.53
CA GLY A 13 -13.80 16.75 -17.69
C GLY A 13 -14.62 15.75 -16.89
N HIS A 14 -14.13 14.53 -16.78
CA HIS A 14 -14.82 13.44 -16.12
C HIS A 14 -14.00 12.92 -14.93
N GLU A 15 -14.68 12.31 -13.96
CA GLU A 15 -14.06 11.78 -12.73
C GLU A 15 -13.21 10.53 -12.97
N SER A 16 -13.36 9.85 -14.12
CA SER A 16 -12.59 8.65 -14.50
C SER A 16 -11.33 8.97 -15.33
N ASP A 17 -10.68 10.10 -15.02
CA ASP A 17 -9.39 10.50 -15.58
C ASP A 17 -9.38 10.76 -17.11
N ASP A 18 -10.52 11.17 -17.66
CA ASP A 18 -10.69 11.46 -19.08
C ASP A 18 -11.39 12.80 -19.36
N ALA A 19 -10.98 13.45 -20.44
CA ALA A 19 -11.68 14.58 -21.04
C ALA A 19 -12.41 14.09 -22.29
N ARG A 20 -13.69 14.45 -22.44
CA ARG A 20 -14.54 14.03 -23.56
C ARG A 20 -14.98 15.21 -24.39
N VAL A 21 -15.05 14.99 -25.70
CA VAL A 21 -15.52 15.99 -26.68
C VAL A 21 -16.86 15.54 -27.22
N TRP A 22 -17.84 16.43 -27.22
CA TRP A 22 -19.20 16.16 -27.65
C TRP A 22 -19.60 17.14 -28.73
N ARG A 23 -20.24 16.66 -29.80
CA ARG A 23 -20.82 17.52 -30.83
C ARG A 23 -22.12 18.12 -30.29
N VAL A 24 -22.28 19.43 -30.43
CA VAL A 24 -23.44 20.16 -29.87
C VAL A 24 -24.73 19.81 -30.63
N GLU A 25 -24.64 19.61 -31.95
CA GLU A 25 -25.81 19.38 -32.83
C GLU A 25 -26.61 18.12 -32.48
N ASP A 26 -25.93 17.00 -32.26
CA ASP A 26 -26.57 15.68 -32.05
C ASP A 26 -26.23 15.05 -30.69
N GLY A 27 -25.44 15.73 -29.86
CA GLY A 27 -25.01 15.25 -28.55
C GLY A 27 -24.08 14.03 -28.61
N LYS A 28 -23.53 13.67 -29.79
CA LYS A 28 -22.67 12.50 -29.91
C LYS A 28 -21.26 12.79 -29.41
N GLN A 29 -20.69 11.80 -28.72
CA GLN A 29 -19.29 11.81 -28.32
C GLN A 29 -18.41 11.68 -29.56
N MET A 30 -17.53 12.66 -29.76
CA MET A 30 -16.59 12.77 -30.87
C MET A 30 -15.26 12.09 -30.57
N GLY A 31 -14.80 12.18 -29.32
CA GLY A 31 -13.51 11.66 -28.91
C GLY A 31 -13.32 11.68 -27.41
N THR A 32 -12.35 10.88 -26.96
CA THR A 32 -11.91 10.78 -25.56
C THR A 32 -10.41 11.03 -25.50
N MET A 33 -10.00 11.90 -24.59
CA MET A 33 -8.61 12.28 -24.33
C MET A 33 -8.26 11.83 -22.92
N SER A 34 -7.30 10.92 -22.79
CA SER A 34 -6.83 10.44 -21.49
C SER A 34 -6.02 11.54 -20.80
N THR A 35 -6.42 11.95 -19.59
CA THR A 35 -5.70 13.00 -18.84
C THR A 35 -4.64 12.44 -17.87
N GLY A 36 -4.47 11.11 -17.80
CA GLY A 36 -3.48 10.45 -16.93
C GLY A 36 -4.17 9.72 -15.77
N ARG A 37 -3.55 9.69 -14.58
CA ARG A 37 -4.22 9.28 -13.33
C ARG A 37 -4.60 10.53 -12.54
N GLY A 38 -5.88 10.83 -12.34
CA GLY A 38 -6.39 11.97 -11.57
C GLY A 38 -7.56 12.70 -12.23
N GLN A 39 -8.50 13.15 -11.40
CA GLN A 39 -9.73 13.83 -11.82
C GLN A 39 -9.41 15.11 -12.59
N CYS A 40 -10.04 15.27 -13.77
CA CYS A 40 -9.96 16.51 -14.53
C CYS A 40 -10.77 17.61 -13.83
N CYS A 41 -10.07 18.64 -13.33
CA CYS A 41 -10.65 19.71 -12.51
C CYS A 41 -10.83 21.02 -13.30
N CYS A 42 -10.05 21.26 -14.36
CA CYS A 42 -10.19 22.46 -15.19
C CYS A 42 -9.89 22.17 -16.66
N LEU A 43 -10.56 22.89 -17.55
CA LEU A 43 -10.48 22.74 -19.00
C LEU A 43 -10.50 24.10 -19.69
N ALA A 44 -9.79 24.19 -20.81
CA ALA A 44 -9.85 25.32 -21.73
C ALA A 44 -9.73 24.85 -23.18
N VAL A 45 -10.39 25.55 -24.10
CA VAL A 45 -10.25 25.39 -25.55
C VAL A 45 -9.60 26.66 -26.07
N SER A 46 -8.63 26.55 -26.98
CA SER A 46 -7.99 27.72 -27.57
C SER A 46 -8.96 28.49 -28.46
N ASN A 47 -8.70 29.81 -28.61
CA ASN A 47 -9.57 30.67 -29.39
C ASN A 47 -9.62 30.28 -30.89
N ASP A 48 -8.51 29.78 -31.42
CA ASP A 48 -8.43 29.25 -32.78
C ASP A 48 -9.01 27.83 -32.94
N GLY A 49 -9.51 27.23 -31.85
CA GLY A 49 -10.12 25.90 -31.83
C GLY A 49 -9.15 24.74 -32.07
N LYS A 50 -7.83 24.99 -32.12
CA LYS A 50 -6.84 23.95 -32.41
C LYS A 50 -6.37 23.16 -31.20
N TRP A 51 -6.47 23.74 -30.01
CA TRP A 51 -5.89 23.16 -28.80
C TRP A 51 -6.95 22.99 -27.72
N ILE A 52 -6.86 21.88 -26.98
CA ILE A 52 -7.63 21.63 -25.77
C ILE A 52 -6.62 21.43 -24.64
N ALA A 53 -6.77 22.15 -23.55
CA ALA A 53 -5.94 22.00 -22.35
C ALA A 53 -6.78 21.48 -21.19
N ALA A 54 -6.19 20.58 -20.38
CA ALA A 54 -6.78 20.12 -19.13
C ALA A 54 -5.73 20.14 -18.01
N GLY A 55 -6.19 20.58 -16.84
CA GLY A 55 -5.50 20.38 -15.57
C GLY A 55 -6.15 19.25 -14.79
N THR A 56 -5.33 18.46 -14.09
CA THR A 56 -5.80 17.37 -13.23
C THR A 56 -5.46 17.62 -11.76
N TRP A 57 -6.22 16.95 -10.89
CA TRP A 57 -5.94 16.84 -9.47
C TRP A 57 -5.01 15.63 -9.19
N SER A 58 -3.80 15.62 -9.74
CA SER A 58 -2.84 14.51 -9.61
C SER A 58 -1.47 14.91 -9.03
N HIS A 59 -0.76 13.91 -8.51
CA HIS A 59 0.63 14.01 -8.04
C HIS A 59 1.68 13.73 -9.13
N LYS A 60 1.29 13.22 -10.31
CA LYS A 60 2.24 12.76 -11.35
C LYS A 60 1.96 13.27 -12.77
N ASP A 61 0.72 13.63 -13.12
CA ASP A 61 0.36 14.09 -14.48
C ASP A 61 -0.56 15.31 -14.42
N ALA A 62 -0.02 16.53 -14.36
CA ALA A 62 -0.81 17.68 -13.93
C ALA A 62 -1.39 18.55 -15.06
N LEU A 63 -0.61 18.80 -16.13
CA LEU A 63 -1.06 19.60 -17.28
C LEU A 63 -0.93 18.80 -18.57
N SER A 64 -2.00 18.73 -19.36
CA SER A 64 -1.99 18.08 -20.67
C SER A 64 -2.69 18.95 -21.71
N VAL A 65 -2.15 18.97 -22.93
CA VAL A 65 -2.72 19.68 -24.08
C VAL A 65 -2.80 18.75 -25.28
N TRP A 66 -3.94 18.76 -25.96
CA TRP A 66 -4.23 17.95 -27.14
C TRP A 66 -4.55 18.83 -28.34
N ASP A 67 -4.29 18.28 -29.52
CA ASP A 67 -4.82 18.79 -30.77
C ASP A 67 -6.34 18.47 -30.82
N ALA A 68 -7.16 19.50 -31.04
CA ALA A 68 -8.62 19.42 -30.99
C ALA A 68 -9.24 18.63 -32.17
N THR A 69 -8.48 18.40 -33.24
CA THR A 69 -8.95 17.67 -34.43
C THR A 69 -8.58 16.19 -34.39
N THR A 70 -7.37 15.89 -33.91
CA THR A 70 -6.85 14.52 -33.85
C THR A 70 -7.00 13.87 -32.48
N TYR A 71 -7.27 14.66 -31.44
CA TYR A 71 -7.29 14.26 -30.03
C TYR A 71 -5.97 13.65 -29.55
N LYS A 72 -4.88 13.88 -30.28
CA LYS A 72 -3.54 13.44 -29.90
C LYS A 72 -2.91 14.43 -28.94
N GLN A 73 -2.27 13.91 -27.90
CA GLN A 73 -1.56 14.71 -26.92
C GLN A 73 -0.31 15.33 -27.57
N VAL A 74 -0.20 16.66 -27.51
CA VAL A 74 0.92 17.42 -28.09
C VAL A 74 1.86 17.96 -27.03
N PHE A 75 1.38 18.09 -25.80
CA PHE A 75 2.15 18.60 -24.68
C PHE A 75 1.69 17.98 -23.36
N LYS A 76 2.66 17.68 -22.50
CA LYS A 76 2.46 17.14 -21.16
C LYS A 76 3.48 17.75 -20.22
N HIS A 77 3.05 18.11 -19.01
CA HIS A 77 3.96 18.53 -17.96
C HIS A 77 3.59 17.87 -16.62
N GLU A 78 4.58 17.23 -15.99
CA GLU A 78 4.41 16.29 -14.87
C GLU A 78 4.85 16.86 -13.51
N ASP A 79 5.58 17.99 -13.49
CA ASP A 79 6.18 18.52 -12.25
C ASP A 79 5.27 19.46 -11.45
N MET A 80 4.14 19.89 -12.03
CA MET A 80 3.14 20.67 -11.30
C MET A 80 2.27 19.76 -10.45
N ARG A 81 1.82 20.24 -9.29
CA ARG A 81 0.85 19.50 -8.44
C ARG A 81 -0.41 20.33 -8.33
N PHE A 82 -1.56 19.66 -8.47
CA PHE A 82 -2.88 20.25 -8.21
C PHE A 82 -3.14 21.53 -9.02
N ILE A 83 -3.37 21.37 -10.33
CA ILE A 83 -3.68 22.50 -11.20
C ILE A 83 -5.15 22.86 -11.00
N HIS A 84 -5.43 24.09 -10.58
CA HIS A 84 -6.79 24.55 -10.32
C HIS A 84 -7.39 25.33 -11.50
N ALA A 85 -6.55 25.90 -12.35
CA ALA A 85 -6.98 26.68 -13.50
C ALA A 85 -6.04 26.56 -14.70
N VAL A 86 -6.65 26.58 -15.89
CA VAL A 86 -5.98 26.68 -17.19
C VAL A 86 -6.76 27.65 -18.08
N ASP A 87 -6.07 28.45 -18.89
CA ASP A 87 -6.70 29.38 -19.83
C ASP A 87 -5.75 29.76 -20.98
N PHE A 88 -6.25 29.83 -22.21
CA PHE A 88 -5.44 30.22 -23.36
C PHE A 88 -5.42 31.74 -23.54
N SER A 89 -4.32 32.27 -24.05
CA SER A 89 -4.28 33.65 -24.53
C SER A 89 -5.22 33.83 -25.73
N PRO A 90 -5.77 35.03 -25.97
CA PRO A 90 -6.67 35.28 -27.09
C PRO A 90 -6.06 34.98 -28.46
N ASP A 91 -4.73 35.10 -28.60
CA ASP A 91 -3.99 34.75 -29.82
C ASP A 91 -3.69 33.24 -29.95
N SER A 92 -4.10 32.43 -28.98
CA SER A 92 -3.92 30.97 -28.90
C SER A 92 -2.47 30.48 -28.86
N LYS A 93 -1.49 31.39 -28.67
CA LYS A 93 -0.06 31.03 -28.64
C LYS A 93 0.45 30.68 -27.25
N ARG A 94 -0.19 31.22 -26.21
CA ARG A 94 0.19 31.04 -24.82
C ARG A 94 -0.92 30.37 -24.03
N LEU A 95 -0.52 29.70 -22.97
CA LEU A 95 -1.42 29.07 -22.00
C LEU A 95 -0.97 29.49 -20.61
N VAL A 96 -1.92 29.87 -19.74
CA VAL A 96 -1.66 30.07 -18.33
C VAL A 96 -2.17 28.86 -17.55
N SER A 97 -1.41 28.40 -16.57
CA SER A 97 -1.81 27.36 -15.63
C SER A 97 -1.53 27.79 -14.20
N ALA A 98 -2.43 27.51 -13.27
CA ALA A 98 -2.25 27.86 -11.86
C ALA A 98 -2.30 26.63 -10.94
N SER A 99 -1.40 26.59 -9.96
CA SER A 99 -1.25 25.48 -9.02
C SER A 99 -1.57 25.84 -7.56
N PHE A 100 -1.75 24.80 -6.75
CA PHE A 100 -1.89 24.89 -5.30
C PHE A 100 -0.71 25.57 -4.57
N LYS A 101 0.50 25.59 -5.18
CA LYS A 101 1.69 26.21 -4.57
C LYS A 101 1.76 27.72 -4.77
N GLY A 102 0.74 28.33 -5.38
CA GLY A 102 0.75 29.76 -5.70
C GLY A 102 1.53 30.10 -6.97
N GLU A 103 1.94 29.10 -7.74
CA GLU A 103 2.64 29.29 -9.01
C GLU A 103 1.64 29.43 -10.15
N VAL A 104 1.71 30.54 -10.88
CA VAL A 104 0.98 30.80 -12.12
C VAL A 104 1.99 30.80 -13.26
N ILE A 105 1.99 29.76 -14.08
CA ILE A 105 2.99 29.54 -15.12
C ILE A 105 2.40 29.90 -16.48
N VAL A 106 3.16 30.68 -17.26
CA VAL A 106 2.87 31.02 -18.65
C VAL A 106 3.68 30.11 -19.56
N TRP A 107 2.98 29.41 -20.44
CA TRP A 107 3.53 28.44 -21.38
C TRP A 107 3.45 28.98 -22.81
N ASP A 108 4.48 28.70 -23.60
CA ASP A 108 4.44 28.88 -25.04
C ASP A 108 4.09 27.54 -25.70
N ILE A 109 2.96 27.51 -26.41
CA ILE A 109 2.39 26.27 -26.98
C ILE A 109 3.18 25.80 -28.21
N ALA A 110 3.81 26.72 -28.96
CA ALA A 110 4.56 26.35 -30.15
C ALA A 110 5.89 25.65 -29.79
N SER A 111 6.54 26.11 -28.72
CA SER A 111 7.82 25.57 -28.24
C SER A 111 7.68 24.56 -27.10
N ASN A 112 6.49 24.42 -26.51
CA ASN A 112 6.24 23.59 -25.33
C ASN A 112 7.12 23.96 -24.12
N LYS A 113 7.45 25.25 -23.97
CA LYS A 113 8.34 25.74 -22.91
C LYS A 113 7.63 26.66 -21.93
N GLN A 114 8.09 26.63 -20.69
CA GLN A 114 7.78 27.64 -19.68
C GLN A 114 8.41 28.96 -20.10
N VAL A 115 7.58 29.99 -20.27
CA VAL A 115 8.03 31.35 -20.60
C VAL A 115 8.34 32.12 -19.32
N ARG A 116 7.41 32.08 -18.36
CA ARG A 116 7.52 32.78 -17.07
C ARG A 116 6.73 32.09 -15.97
N ILE A 117 7.18 32.32 -14.73
CA ILE A 117 6.47 31.94 -13.50
C ILE A 117 6.10 33.24 -12.79
N LEU A 118 4.81 33.41 -12.49
CA LEU A 118 4.26 34.49 -11.68
C LEU A 118 3.92 33.91 -10.31
N HIS A 119 4.29 34.61 -9.24
CA HIS A 119 4.08 34.15 -7.88
C HIS A 119 2.88 34.86 -7.23
N HIS A 120 1.90 34.08 -6.84
CA HIS A 120 0.83 34.48 -5.92
C HIS A 120 1.21 34.08 -4.48
N LYS A 121 0.62 34.75 -3.48
CA LYS A 121 0.95 34.54 -2.06
C LYS A 121 0.61 33.14 -1.53
N THR A 122 -0.44 32.50 -2.06
CA THR A 122 -0.98 31.21 -1.63
C THR A 122 -1.68 30.51 -2.81
N ASP A 123 -2.29 29.36 -2.53
CA ASP A 123 -3.11 28.53 -3.43
C ASP A 123 -4.02 29.31 -4.38
N VAL A 124 -3.64 29.32 -5.66
CA VAL A 124 -4.37 30.01 -6.73
C VAL A 124 -5.49 29.12 -7.23
N ARG A 125 -6.72 29.61 -7.10
CA ARG A 125 -7.95 28.88 -7.44
C ARG A 125 -8.45 29.18 -8.84
N ALA A 126 -8.18 30.38 -9.36
CA ALA A 126 -8.57 30.79 -10.71
C ALA A 126 -7.46 31.59 -11.39
N ALA A 127 -7.29 31.41 -12.69
CA ALA A 127 -6.36 32.19 -13.51
C ALA A 127 -6.89 32.33 -14.94
N LYS A 128 -6.89 33.57 -15.47
CA LYS A 128 -7.48 33.91 -16.78
C LYS A 128 -6.64 34.95 -17.53
N TYR A 129 -6.62 34.85 -18.85
CA TYR A 129 -6.15 35.94 -19.70
C TYR A 129 -7.22 37.02 -19.84
N SER A 130 -6.82 38.29 -19.99
CA SER A 130 -7.74 39.33 -20.43
C SER A 130 -8.21 39.06 -21.87
N PRO A 131 -9.42 39.48 -22.26
CA PRO A 131 -9.92 39.33 -23.63
C PRO A 131 -9.03 40.02 -24.68
N THR A 132 -8.32 41.08 -24.28
CA THR A 132 -7.33 41.82 -25.06
C THR A 132 -5.97 41.12 -25.11
N GLY A 133 -5.71 40.18 -24.21
CA GLY A 133 -4.48 39.39 -24.13
C GLY A 133 -3.30 40.13 -23.50
N ASP A 134 -3.49 41.40 -23.12
CA ASP A 134 -2.50 42.27 -22.52
C ASP A 134 -2.26 41.99 -21.02
N ARG A 135 -3.16 41.28 -20.34
CA ARG A 135 -3.09 41.03 -18.89
C ARG A 135 -3.37 39.58 -18.52
N ILE A 136 -2.86 39.18 -17.37
CA ILE A 136 -3.16 37.90 -16.71
C ILE A 136 -3.72 38.22 -15.34
N VAL A 137 -4.84 37.60 -14.97
CA VAL A 137 -5.37 37.67 -13.62
C VAL A 137 -5.24 36.31 -12.94
N ALA A 138 -4.95 36.31 -11.65
CA ALA A 138 -5.06 35.12 -10.81
C ALA A 138 -5.65 35.49 -9.45
N ALA A 139 -6.38 34.55 -8.87
CA ALA A 139 -7.07 34.71 -7.61
C ALA A 139 -6.77 33.55 -6.66
N ASN A 140 -6.40 33.85 -5.41
CA ASN A 140 -6.44 32.89 -4.31
C ASN A 140 -7.72 33.15 -3.48
N ARG A 141 -7.82 32.55 -2.28
CA ARG A 141 -8.99 32.76 -1.39
C ARG A 141 -9.16 34.19 -0.87
N GLU A 142 -8.10 34.98 -0.83
CA GLU A 142 -8.04 36.23 -0.05
C GLU A 142 -7.72 37.46 -0.90
N SER A 143 -7.15 37.28 -2.09
CA SER A 143 -6.67 38.36 -2.93
C SER A 143 -6.68 37.99 -4.40
N VAL A 144 -6.71 39.03 -5.23
CA VAL A 144 -6.66 38.96 -6.68
C VAL A 144 -5.47 39.79 -7.16
N ARG A 145 -4.70 39.20 -8.07
CA ARG A 145 -3.54 39.84 -8.70
C ARG A 145 -3.69 39.92 -10.20
N VAL A 146 -3.31 41.07 -10.77
CA VAL A 146 -3.30 41.32 -12.20
C VAL A 146 -1.87 41.66 -12.63
N TRP A 147 -1.36 40.96 -13.63
CA TRP A 147 -0.05 41.20 -14.24
C TRP A 147 -0.19 41.65 -15.69
N ASP A 148 0.80 42.40 -16.17
CA ASP A 148 1.00 42.62 -17.60
C ASP A 148 1.49 41.32 -18.26
N SER A 149 0.87 40.93 -19.37
CA SER A 149 1.16 39.68 -20.09
C SER A 149 2.49 39.68 -20.85
N ASN A 150 3.03 40.86 -21.18
CA ASN A 150 4.24 41.00 -22.00
C ASN A 150 5.48 40.97 -21.12
N ASP A 151 5.52 41.81 -20.08
CA ASP A 151 6.68 41.91 -19.19
C ASP A 151 6.53 41.17 -17.86
N CYS A 152 5.32 40.66 -17.57
CA CYS A 152 4.98 39.92 -16.34
C CYS A 152 5.14 40.75 -15.06
N SER A 153 5.09 42.09 -15.17
CA SER A 153 5.06 42.99 -14.02
C SER A 153 3.69 42.98 -13.34
N LEU A 154 3.68 43.07 -12.01
CA LEU A 154 2.45 43.14 -11.23
C LEU A 154 1.85 44.55 -11.38
N LEU A 155 0.63 44.63 -11.91
CA LEU A 155 -0.10 45.88 -12.14
C LEU A 155 -0.99 46.24 -10.94
N VAL A 156 -1.74 45.27 -10.42
CA VAL A 156 -2.75 45.46 -9.37
C VAL A 156 -2.73 44.26 -8.41
N ASP A 157 -2.81 44.51 -7.10
CA ASP A 157 -2.98 43.52 -6.02
C ASP A 157 -4.01 44.08 -5.04
N PHE A 158 -5.13 43.39 -4.85
CA PHE A 158 -6.19 43.80 -3.92
C PHE A 158 -6.81 42.60 -3.20
N ASP A 159 -7.23 42.82 -1.96
CA ASP A 159 -7.78 41.77 -1.11
C ASP A 159 -9.30 41.66 -1.30
N VAL A 160 -9.76 40.46 -1.63
CA VAL A 160 -11.17 40.11 -1.81
C VAL A 160 -11.36 38.63 -1.53
N GLU A 161 -12.41 38.29 -0.78
CA GLU A 161 -12.74 36.89 -0.53
C GLU A 161 -13.26 36.23 -1.81
N VAL A 162 -12.61 35.15 -2.23
CA VAL A 162 -12.96 34.39 -3.43
C VAL A 162 -13.45 33.01 -3.03
N THR A 163 -14.57 32.60 -3.63
CA THR A 163 -15.23 31.33 -3.31
C THR A 163 -14.35 30.09 -3.53
N PRO A 164 -14.60 28.99 -2.81
CA PRO A 164 -13.61 27.92 -2.64
C PRO A 164 -13.34 27.02 -3.86
N TRP A 165 -14.11 27.13 -4.94
CA TRP A 165 -14.21 26.10 -6.00
C TRP A 165 -13.69 26.56 -7.38
N LEU A 166 -12.45 26.16 -7.71
CA LEU A 166 -11.80 26.09 -9.05
C LEU A 166 -11.97 27.31 -10.01
N ASN A 167 -11.50 27.19 -11.26
CA ASN A 167 -11.37 28.26 -12.29
C ASN A 167 -12.65 29.01 -12.72
N THR A 168 -13.76 28.81 -12.02
CA THR A 168 -15.10 29.28 -12.39
C THR A 168 -15.59 30.47 -11.56
N GLY A 169 -14.79 30.96 -10.61
CA GLY A 169 -15.14 32.10 -9.74
C GLY A 169 -14.67 33.48 -10.25
N LEU A 170 -14.00 33.54 -11.40
CA LEU A 170 -13.31 34.74 -11.89
C LEU A 170 -13.56 34.95 -13.38
N ILE A 171 -14.05 36.14 -13.77
CA ILE A 171 -14.34 36.44 -15.18
C ILE A 171 -13.94 37.87 -15.55
N TRP A 172 -13.40 38.00 -16.75
CA TRP A 172 -13.21 39.28 -17.43
C TRP A 172 -14.41 39.68 -18.27
N PHE A 173 -14.79 40.95 -18.18
CA PHE A 173 -15.67 41.58 -19.14
C PHE A 173 -15.24 43.02 -19.39
N ASN A 174 -14.76 43.29 -20.62
CA ASN A 174 -14.12 44.55 -20.97
C ASN A 174 -12.99 44.89 -19.97
N ASN A 175 -13.03 46.08 -19.36
CA ASN A 175 -12.06 46.52 -18.34
C ASN A 175 -12.52 46.18 -16.90
N HIS A 176 -13.56 45.37 -16.74
CA HIS A 176 -14.08 44.97 -15.43
C HIS A 176 -13.78 43.51 -15.13
N LEU A 177 -13.52 43.25 -13.85
CA LEU A 177 -13.31 41.92 -13.30
C LEU A 177 -14.46 41.57 -12.39
N PHE A 178 -15.10 40.44 -12.64
CA PHE A 178 -16.16 39.89 -11.81
C PHE A 178 -15.59 38.75 -10.96
N VAL A 179 -15.77 38.87 -9.65
CA VAL A 179 -15.26 37.93 -8.64
C VAL A 179 -16.44 37.39 -7.84
N ALA A 180 -16.59 36.06 -7.82
CA ALA A 180 -17.61 35.39 -7.02
C ALA A 180 -17.13 35.22 -5.57
N SER A 181 -17.84 35.88 -4.64
CA SER A 181 -17.67 35.82 -3.18
C SER A 181 -18.85 35.04 -2.56
N ASN A 182 -18.76 34.64 -1.28
CA ASN A 182 -19.67 33.67 -0.66
C ASN A 182 -21.16 33.97 -0.82
N ASN A 183 -21.56 35.25 -0.75
CA ASN A 183 -22.97 35.68 -0.89
C ASN A 183 -23.16 36.78 -1.95
N THR A 184 -22.09 37.17 -2.66
CA THR A 184 -22.12 38.33 -3.55
C THR A 184 -21.26 38.12 -4.80
N ILE A 185 -21.67 38.71 -5.92
CA ILE A 185 -20.78 38.90 -7.08
C ILE A 185 -20.23 40.32 -6.97
N LYS A 186 -18.90 40.43 -6.88
CA LYS A 186 -18.21 41.72 -6.78
C LYS A 186 -17.60 42.10 -8.12
N GLN A 187 -17.82 43.34 -8.54
CA GLN A 187 -17.27 43.91 -9.75
C GLN A 187 -16.13 44.88 -9.38
N PHE A 188 -14.98 44.73 -10.03
CA PHE A 188 -13.82 45.59 -9.87
C PHE A 188 -13.42 46.23 -11.19
N ASP A 189 -12.85 47.43 -11.15
CA ASP A 189 -12.11 47.99 -12.29
C ASP A 189 -10.75 47.31 -12.37
N ALA A 190 -10.41 46.77 -13.53
CA ALA A 190 -9.22 45.96 -13.68
C ALA A 190 -7.93 46.76 -13.88
N ALA A 191 -8.01 48.08 -14.09
CA ALA A 191 -6.86 48.97 -14.15
C ALA A 191 -6.46 49.51 -12.78
N THR A 192 -7.43 49.73 -11.89
CA THR A 192 -7.18 50.31 -10.56
C THR A 192 -7.34 49.31 -9.42
N GLY A 193 -8.06 48.21 -9.62
CA GLY A 193 -8.46 47.29 -8.55
C GLY A 193 -9.55 47.85 -7.63
N SER A 194 -10.18 48.98 -7.98
CA SER A 194 -11.22 49.59 -7.14
C SER A 194 -12.57 48.87 -7.31
N PRO A 195 -13.33 48.66 -6.22
CA PRO A 195 -14.67 48.10 -6.29
C PRO A 195 -15.62 49.04 -7.05
N VAL A 196 -16.41 48.48 -7.96
CA VAL A 196 -17.37 49.19 -8.82
C VAL A 196 -18.80 48.93 -8.36
N ALA A 197 -19.15 47.67 -8.11
CA ALA A 197 -20.49 47.28 -7.68
C ALA A 197 -20.45 45.94 -6.93
N ASP A 198 -21.32 45.81 -5.92
CA ASP A 198 -21.55 44.57 -5.19
C ASP A 198 -22.98 44.11 -5.45
N TRP A 199 -23.13 42.87 -5.89
CA TRP A 199 -24.41 42.28 -6.25
C TRP A 199 -24.82 41.31 -5.14
N GLU A 200 -25.80 41.68 -4.32
CA GLU A 200 -26.32 40.82 -3.26
C GLU A 200 -27.27 39.76 -3.83
N ILE A 201 -26.99 38.49 -3.54
CA ILE A 201 -27.82 37.36 -3.96
C ILE A 201 -28.55 36.81 -2.72
N PRO A 202 -29.89 36.94 -2.64
CA PRO A 202 -30.68 36.41 -1.52
C PRO A 202 -30.57 34.89 -1.40
N ASP A 203 -30.54 34.37 -0.16
CA ASP A 203 -30.67 32.94 0.19
C ASP A 203 -29.63 31.97 -0.40
N SER A 204 -28.42 32.46 -0.71
CA SER A 204 -27.30 31.61 -1.11
C SER A 204 -26.37 31.31 0.07
N HIS A 205 -26.15 30.03 0.39
CA HIS A 205 -25.18 29.63 1.41
C HIS A 205 -23.87 29.08 0.84
N TYR A 206 -23.76 28.82 -0.47
CA TYR A 206 -22.53 28.34 -1.12
C TYR A 206 -22.55 28.63 -2.64
N PHE A 207 -21.56 29.37 -3.13
CA PHE A 207 -21.35 29.64 -4.56
C PHE A 207 -20.51 28.52 -5.21
N SER A 208 -20.90 28.11 -6.43
CA SER A 208 -20.12 27.13 -7.19
C SER A 208 -19.45 27.69 -8.45
N CYS A 209 -20.17 28.44 -9.31
CA CYS A 209 -19.61 28.93 -10.57
C CYS A 209 -20.30 30.21 -11.08
N ILE A 210 -19.57 31.03 -11.83
CA ILE A 210 -20.10 32.13 -12.64
C ILE A 210 -19.73 31.94 -14.12
N ALA A 211 -20.58 32.39 -15.04
CA ALA A 211 -20.27 32.53 -16.46
C ALA A 211 -20.90 33.79 -17.04
N LEU A 212 -20.19 34.42 -17.98
CA LEU A 212 -20.64 35.59 -18.71
C LEU A 212 -20.70 35.26 -20.21
N PRO A 213 -21.79 35.66 -20.90
CA PRO A 213 -21.90 35.64 -22.35
C PRO A 213 -20.99 36.70 -22.97
N LYS A 214 -20.59 36.47 -24.21
CA LYS A 214 -19.67 37.32 -24.97
C LYS A 214 -20.21 38.74 -25.17
N HIS A 215 -21.52 38.87 -25.39
CA HIS A 215 -22.21 40.15 -25.54
C HIS A 215 -22.62 40.77 -24.20
N GLY A 216 -22.41 40.07 -23.07
CA GLY A 216 -22.52 40.63 -21.72
C GLY A 216 -23.89 41.16 -21.34
N LYS A 217 -24.98 40.61 -21.88
CA LYS A 217 -26.35 41.01 -21.52
C LYS A 217 -26.83 40.38 -20.19
N PHE A 218 -26.34 39.19 -19.88
CA PHE A 218 -26.74 38.44 -18.69
C PHE A 218 -25.52 37.89 -17.95
N ILE A 219 -25.65 37.56 -16.67
CA ILE A 219 -24.66 36.76 -15.92
C ILE A 219 -25.35 35.47 -15.49
N ALA A 220 -24.74 34.33 -15.77
CA ALA A 220 -25.17 33.06 -15.20
C ALA A 220 -24.40 32.79 -13.92
N HIS A 221 -25.12 32.40 -12.89
CA HIS A 221 -24.59 32.12 -11.57
C HIS A 221 -25.20 30.81 -11.06
N SER A 222 -24.39 29.93 -10.48
CA SER A 222 -24.87 28.67 -9.92
C SER A 222 -24.66 28.55 -8.41
N THR A 223 -25.72 28.10 -7.72
CA THR A 223 -25.75 27.75 -6.29
C THR A 223 -26.26 26.34 -6.13
N ASN A 224 -25.46 25.44 -5.55
CA ASN A 224 -25.77 24.02 -5.37
C ASN A 224 -26.50 23.43 -6.59
N ASN A 225 -27.84 23.41 -6.52
CA ASN A 225 -28.74 22.79 -7.47
C ASN A 225 -29.45 23.78 -8.41
N THR A 226 -29.06 25.05 -8.46
CA THR A 226 -29.74 26.06 -9.29
C THR A 226 -28.77 26.87 -10.14
N VAL A 227 -29.25 27.33 -11.31
CA VAL A 227 -28.59 28.35 -12.13
C VAL A 227 -29.53 29.54 -12.26
N THR A 228 -29.11 30.70 -11.77
CA THR A 228 -29.82 31.97 -11.94
C THR A 228 -29.19 32.80 -13.05
N LEU A 229 -30.04 33.42 -13.87
CA LEU A 229 -29.64 34.41 -14.85
C LEU A 229 -29.97 35.81 -14.32
N TRP A 230 -29.00 36.69 -14.36
CA TRP A 230 -29.10 38.08 -13.91
C TRP A 230 -28.85 39.03 -15.08
N ASP A 231 -29.58 40.13 -15.15
CA ASP A 231 -29.31 41.18 -16.15
C ASP A 231 -28.10 42.03 -15.72
N THR A 232 -27.15 42.26 -16.64
CA THR A 232 -25.92 43.03 -16.38
C THR A 232 -26.14 44.51 -16.10
N SER A 233 -27.25 45.07 -16.56
CA SER A 233 -27.55 46.49 -16.44
C SER A 233 -28.46 46.80 -15.26
N THR A 234 -29.45 45.93 -14.98
CA THR A 234 -30.43 46.16 -13.92
C THR A 234 -30.14 45.40 -12.64
N HIS A 235 -29.21 44.44 -12.67
CA HIS A 235 -28.90 43.50 -11.59
C HIS A 235 -30.13 42.68 -11.13
N ALA A 236 -31.17 42.60 -11.98
CA ALA A 236 -32.39 41.87 -11.67
C ALA A 236 -32.27 40.42 -12.12
N GLN A 237 -32.87 39.51 -11.35
CA GLN A 237 -32.99 38.12 -11.74
C GLN A 237 -34.00 37.99 -12.90
N VAL A 238 -33.55 37.41 -14.01
CA VAL A 238 -34.32 37.24 -15.25
C VAL A 238 -34.83 35.80 -15.41
N GLY A 239 -34.18 34.84 -14.74
CA GLY A 239 -34.65 33.46 -14.74
C GLY A 239 -33.91 32.55 -13.77
N LEU A 240 -34.51 31.40 -13.49
CA LEU A 240 -34.02 30.37 -12.57
C LEU A 240 -34.18 29.00 -13.24
N ILE A 241 -33.10 28.23 -13.25
CA ILE A 241 -33.10 26.82 -13.63
C ILE A 241 -32.83 26.00 -12.37
N GLN A 242 -33.68 25.02 -12.10
CA GLN A 242 -33.43 24.04 -11.05
C GLN A 242 -32.91 22.75 -11.67
N HIS A 243 -31.81 22.26 -11.13
CA HIS A 243 -31.13 21.03 -11.51
C HIS A 243 -31.27 20.01 -10.36
N PRO A 244 -31.40 18.70 -10.63
CA PRO A 244 -31.61 17.69 -9.58
C PRO A 244 -30.39 17.45 -8.67
N GLN A 245 -29.20 17.93 -9.06
CA GLN A 245 -27.93 17.66 -8.37
C GLN A 245 -26.99 18.86 -8.44
N ASP A 246 -25.94 18.85 -7.61
CA ASP A 246 -24.97 19.95 -7.51
C ASP A 246 -24.30 20.23 -8.87
N ILE A 247 -24.32 21.51 -9.27
CA ILE A 247 -23.67 22.01 -10.48
C ILE A 247 -22.21 22.34 -10.16
N ARG A 248 -21.30 21.78 -10.97
CA ARG A 248 -19.84 21.89 -10.79
C ARG A 248 -19.17 22.81 -11.82
N SER A 249 -19.82 23.09 -12.94
CA SER A 249 -19.27 23.96 -13.98
C SER A 249 -20.37 24.46 -14.90
N ILE A 250 -20.29 25.73 -15.30
CA ILE A 250 -21.21 26.38 -16.26
C ILE A 250 -20.40 27.10 -17.36
N ALA A 251 -20.93 27.17 -18.58
CA ALA A 251 -20.31 27.86 -19.72
C ALA A 251 -21.37 28.31 -20.73
N PHE A 252 -21.23 29.52 -21.27
CA PHE A 252 -22.04 30.00 -22.41
C PHE A 252 -21.43 29.55 -23.74
N SER A 253 -22.30 29.34 -24.74
CA SER A 253 -21.87 29.18 -26.13
C SER A 253 -21.35 30.52 -26.70
N PRO A 254 -20.48 30.50 -27.73
CA PRO A 254 -19.88 31.71 -28.29
C PRO A 254 -20.88 32.70 -28.93
N ASP A 255 -22.05 32.20 -29.30
CA ASP A 255 -23.18 32.95 -29.87
C ASP A 255 -24.21 33.39 -28.81
N ASP A 256 -23.94 33.13 -27.53
CA ASP A 256 -24.78 33.44 -26.37
C ASP A 256 -26.19 32.81 -26.39
N GLN A 257 -26.44 31.85 -27.30
CA GLN A 257 -27.75 31.21 -27.43
C GLN A 257 -27.95 30.06 -26.46
N PHE A 258 -26.87 29.38 -26.07
CA PHE A 258 -26.90 28.19 -25.23
C PHE A 258 -26.11 28.40 -23.94
N LEU A 259 -26.63 27.81 -22.87
CA LEU A 259 -25.95 27.67 -21.60
C LEU A 259 -25.75 26.18 -21.34
N ALA A 260 -24.50 25.76 -21.21
CA ALA A 260 -24.14 24.42 -20.80
C ALA A 260 -23.74 24.37 -19.33
N PHE A 261 -24.16 23.34 -18.62
CA PHE A 261 -23.72 23.09 -17.26
C PHE A 261 -23.55 21.59 -17.01
N GLY A 262 -22.58 21.25 -16.18
CA GLY A 262 -22.28 19.89 -15.75
C GLY A 262 -22.33 19.77 -14.23
N GLY A 263 -22.95 18.71 -13.73
CA GLY A 263 -23.15 18.46 -12.31
C GLY A 263 -22.72 17.05 -11.86
N LYS A 264 -22.97 16.74 -10.58
CA LYS A 264 -22.72 15.40 -9.99
C LYS A 264 -23.55 14.28 -10.62
N ASP A 265 -24.59 14.61 -11.39
CA ASP A 265 -25.44 13.66 -12.10
C ASP A 265 -24.75 13.00 -13.31
N ARG A 266 -23.48 13.34 -13.58
CA ARG A 266 -22.66 12.83 -14.69
C ARG A 266 -23.24 13.15 -16.06
N LYS A 267 -24.08 14.20 -16.16
CA LYS A 267 -24.65 14.67 -17.41
C LYS A 267 -24.18 16.08 -17.73
N ILE A 268 -24.21 16.40 -19.02
CA ILE A 268 -24.04 17.75 -19.53
C ILE A 268 -25.40 18.17 -20.06
N SER A 269 -25.96 19.22 -19.46
CA SER A 269 -27.22 19.80 -19.88
C SER A 269 -26.94 21.06 -20.68
N ILE A 270 -27.55 21.19 -21.86
CA ILE A 270 -27.47 22.37 -22.71
C ILE A 270 -28.87 22.95 -22.86
N ILE A 271 -29.05 24.22 -22.49
CA ILE A 271 -30.34 24.90 -22.50
C ILE A 271 -30.26 26.16 -23.36
N LEU A 272 -31.32 26.40 -24.14
CA LEU A 272 -31.47 27.63 -24.91
C LEU A 272 -31.80 28.81 -23.98
N VAL A 273 -31.00 29.86 -24.00
CA VAL A 273 -31.11 31.02 -23.10
C VAL A 273 -32.48 31.71 -23.23
N SER A 274 -33.04 31.79 -24.44
CA SER A 274 -34.37 32.38 -24.64
C SER A 274 -35.51 31.57 -24.02
N ARG A 275 -35.38 30.25 -23.82
CA ARG A 275 -36.38 29.45 -23.09
C ARG A 275 -36.45 29.79 -21.60
N ILE A 276 -35.36 30.33 -21.05
CA ILE A 276 -35.26 30.72 -19.64
C ILE A 276 -35.92 32.08 -19.40
N ILE A 277 -35.85 32.98 -20.39
CA ILE A 277 -36.38 34.36 -20.27
C ILE A 277 -37.92 34.38 -20.41
N VAL A 278 -38.52 33.42 -21.13
CA VAL A 278 -39.96 33.40 -21.46
C VAL A 278 -40.87 33.07 -20.26
N THR A 279 -40.34 32.64 -19.12
CA THR A 279 -41.15 32.37 -17.91
C THR A 279 -41.52 33.61 -17.10
N SER A 280 -41.20 34.83 -17.54
CA SER A 280 -41.47 36.08 -16.80
C SER A 280 -42.52 37.02 -17.41
N SER A 281 -43.20 36.65 -18.50
CA SER A 281 -44.26 37.49 -19.08
C SER A 281 -45.66 36.93 -18.80
N ILE A 282 -46.13 37.08 -17.56
CA ILE A 282 -47.57 37.11 -17.26
C ILE A 282 -47.92 38.56 -16.93
N PRO A 283 -48.82 39.22 -17.66
CA PRO A 283 -49.24 40.58 -17.34
C PRO A 283 -49.91 40.61 -15.97
N SER A 284 -49.37 41.43 -15.08
CA SER A 284 -49.90 41.74 -13.77
C SER A 284 -51.18 42.55 -13.90
N SER A 285 -52.32 41.87 -13.94
CA SER A 285 -53.57 42.42 -13.42
C SER A 285 -54.50 41.32 -12.92
N PRO A 286 -54.36 40.84 -11.67
CA PRO A 286 -55.46 40.20 -10.99
C PRO A 286 -56.30 41.27 -10.29
N LEU A 287 -57.62 41.18 -10.49
CA LEU A 287 -58.58 41.83 -9.60
C LEU A 287 -58.23 41.45 -8.15
N HIS A 288 -57.87 42.43 -7.33
CA HIS A 288 -57.72 42.25 -5.90
C HIS A 288 -59.09 41.96 -5.28
N SER A 289 -59.40 40.68 -5.07
CA SER A 289 -60.39 40.25 -4.09
C SER A 289 -59.73 39.27 -3.11
N THR A 290 -59.32 39.78 -1.95
CA THR A 290 -58.85 38.97 -0.82
C THR A 290 -60.02 38.15 -0.28
N LEU A 291 -59.82 36.85 -0.06
CA LEU A 291 -60.82 35.98 0.57
C LEU A 291 -60.82 36.26 2.07
N GLN A 292 -61.84 36.94 2.58
CA GLN A 292 -62.14 36.95 4.01
C GLN A 292 -62.97 35.72 4.36
N GLU A 293 -62.77 35.17 5.56
CA GLU A 293 -63.73 34.20 6.10
C GLU A 293 -65.13 34.81 6.05
N PRO A 294 -66.19 34.01 5.78
CA PRO A 294 -67.55 34.52 5.83
C PRO A 294 -67.80 35.14 7.20
N ASP A 295 -68.31 36.37 7.22
CA ASP A 295 -68.59 37.12 8.44
C ASP A 295 -69.79 36.45 9.16
N ILE A 296 -69.49 35.55 10.09
CA ILE A 296 -70.46 34.70 10.77
C ILE A 296 -70.88 35.40 12.07
N GLN A 297 -72.08 36.00 12.09
CA GLN A 297 -72.67 36.54 13.32
C GLN A 297 -73.28 35.42 14.17
N ILE A 298 -72.54 34.97 15.17
CA ILE A 298 -72.98 33.98 16.18
C ILE A 298 -72.75 34.55 17.57
N ASP A 299 -73.67 34.24 18.48
CA ASP A 299 -73.58 34.63 19.90
C ASP A 299 -72.30 34.07 20.56
N ASP A 300 -71.55 34.92 21.27
CA ASP A 300 -70.25 34.59 21.86
C ASP A 300 -70.31 33.40 22.84
N ALA A 301 -71.42 33.19 23.55
CA ALA A 301 -71.57 32.07 24.49
C ALA A 301 -71.75 30.72 23.79
N VAL A 302 -72.40 30.74 22.62
CA VAL A 302 -72.54 29.58 21.74
C VAL A 302 -71.21 29.28 21.06
N LEU A 303 -70.48 30.32 20.64
CA LEU A 303 -69.16 30.25 20.06
C LEU A 303 -68.14 29.60 21.02
N ASP A 304 -68.15 30.00 22.29
CA ASP A 304 -67.23 29.47 23.33
C ASP A 304 -67.56 28.03 23.72
N SER A 305 -68.84 27.67 23.82
CA SER A 305 -69.25 26.29 24.08
C SER A 305 -68.82 25.35 22.94
N TRP A 306 -68.82 25.84 21.69
CA TRP A 306 -68.31 25.08 20.54
C TRP A 306 -66.79 24.99 20.46
N LYS A 307 -66.06 26.07 20.78
CA LYS A 307 -64.58 26.06 20.82
C LYS A 307 -64.04 24.96 21.74
N HIS A 308 -64.78 24.61 22.79
CA HIS A 308 -64.44 23.57 23.74
C HIS A 308 -65.09 22.20 23.43
N ASP A 309 -65.58 21.98 22.20
CA ASP A 309 -66.21 20.74 21.71
C ASP A 309 -67.46 20.31 22.52
N GLN A 310 -68.11 21.23 23.24
CA GLN A 310 -69.34 20.98 24.01
C GLN A 310 -70.59 21.21 23.16
N LEU A 311 -70.72 20.43 22.07
CA LEU A 311 -71.75 20.60 21.05
C LEU A 311 -73.18 20.46 21.59
N GLU A 312 -73.42 19.57 22.55
CA GLU A 312 -74.75 19.40 23.18
C GLU A 312 -75.16 20.61 24.01
N ASN A 313 -74.21 21.22 24.72
CA ASN A 313 -74.46 22.41 25.53
C ASN A 313 -74.87 23.59 24.64
N ALA A 314 -74.18 23.76 23.50
CA ALA A 314 -74.48 24.81 22.55
C ALA A 314 -75.80 24.59 21.77
N GLU A 315 -76.19 23.33 21.48
CA GLU A 315 -77.53 23.04 20.95
C GLU A 315 -78.63 23.47 21.95
N ASN A 316 -78.41 23.21 23.24
CA ASN A 316 -79.35 23.58 24.30
C ASN A 316 -79.50 25.10 24.43
N LEU A 317 -78.39 25.85 24.45
CA LEU A 317 -78.38 27.32 24.50
C LEU A 317 -79.13 27.94 23.32
N LEU A 318 -78.89 27.45 22.09
CA LEU A 318 -79.61 27.92 20.91
C LEU A 318 -81.09 27.53 20.93
N THR A 319 -81.43 26.41 21.55
CA THR A 319 -82.82 25.97 21.69
C THR A 319 -83.61 26.87 22.65
N VAL A 320 -82.99 27.27 23.76
CA VAL A 320 -83.57 28.24 24.70
C VAL A 320 -83.75 29.61 24.02
N ALA A 321 -82.71 30.12 23.35
CA ALA A 321 -82.74 31.40 22.65
C ALA A 321 -83.84 31.50 21.56
N ILE A 322 -84.12 30.39 20.85
CA ILE A 322 -85.18 30.32 19.85
C ILE A 322 -86.58 30.28 20.51
N SER A 323 -86.70 29.71 21.70
CA SER A 323 -87.99 29.57 22.41
C SER A 323 -88.44 30.83 23.16
N GLU A 324 -87.51 31.69 23.58
CA GLU A 324 -87.79 32.90 24.36
C GLU A 324 -88.07 34.15 23.50
N SER A 325 -87.75 34.13 22.21
CA SER A 325 -87.96 35.26 21.30
C SER A 325 -89.32 35.22 20.60
N GLN A 326 -90.07 36.34 20.62
CA GLN A 326 -91.31 36.49 19.84
C GLN A 326 -91.08 36.53 18.31
N ASN A 327 -89.86 36.84 17.87
CA ASN A 327 -89.46 36.81 16.47
C ASN A 327 -87.99 36.34 16.38
N PRO A 328 -87.74 35.01 16.38
CA PRO A 328 -86.38 34.49 16.45
C PRO A 328 -85.57 34.89 15.22
N ALA A 329 -84.36 35.39 15.44
CA ALA A 329 -83.46 35.77 14.34
C ALA A 329 -83.11 34.54 13.48
N HIS A 330 -83.09 34.71 12.15
CA HIS A 330 -82.74 33.64 11.20
C HIS A 330 -81.35 33.02 11.51
N THR A 331 -80.44 33.82 12.07
CA THR A 331 -79.09 33.41 12.49
C THR A 331 -79.10 32.33 13.58
N ALA A 332 -80.07 32.35 14.49
CA ALA A 332 -80.18 31.34 15.55
C ALA A 332 -80.61 29.97 15.00
N PHE A 333 -81.58 29.95 14.07
CA PHE A 333 -81.98 28.71 13.38
C PHE A 333 -80.85 28.16 12.50
N ALA A 334 -80.15 29.02 11.74
CA ALA A 334 -79.01 28.63 10.91
C ALA A 334 -77.85 28.06 11.74
N SER A 335 -77.53 28.69 12.87
CA SER A 335 -76.50 28.25 13.81
C SER A 335 -76.85 26.89 14.44
N ARG A 336 -78.11 26.70 14.87
CA ARG A 336 -78.56 25.44 15.47
C ARG A 336 -78.58 24.29 14.46
N ALA A 337 -78.94 24.59 13.21
CA ALA A 337 -78.86 23.62 12.12
C ALA A 337 -77.42 23.08 11.96
N LEU A 338 -76.42 23.97 12.01
CA LEU A 338 -75.01 23.59 11.89
C LEU A 338 -74.56 22.68 13.07
N VAL A 339 -74.92 22.99 14.31
CA VAL A 339 -74.63 22.10 15.46
C VAL A 339 -75.24 20.73 15.28
N ARG A 340 -76.49 20.70 14.85
CA ARG A 340 -77.22 19.44 14.63
C ARG A 340 -76.58 18.62 13.53
N THR A 341 -75.99 19.22 12.49
CA THR A 341 -75.17 18.48 11.53
C THR A 341 -73.91 17.87 12.16
N ARG A 342 -73.22 18.59 13.05
CA ARG A 342 -72.04 18.06 13.78
C ARG A 342 -72.41 16.93 14.75
N LEU A 343 -73.56 17.01 15.40
CA LEU A 343 -74.13 15.95 16.24
C LEU A 343 -74.76 14.79 15.44
N ARG A 344 -74.67 14.81 14.10
CA ARG A 344 -75.26 13.81 13.20
C ARG A 344 -76.79 13.69 13.31
N LYS A 345 -77.48 14.74 13.79
CA LYS A 345 -78.95 14.85 13.87
C LYS A 345 -79.51 15.44 12.57
N TRP A 346 -79.36 14.70 11.48
CA TRP A 346 -79.58 15.20 10.11
C TRP A 346 -81.00 15.73 9.85
N ASP A 347 -82.03 15.02 10.30
CA ASP A 347 -83.44 15.43 10.14
C ASP A 347 -83.74 16.75 10.84
N ALA A 348 -83.29 16.87 12.09
CA ALA A 348 -83.48 18.08 12.87
C ALA A 348 -82.68 19.28 12.32
N ALA A 349 -81.50 19.01 11.75
CA ALA A 349 -80.69 20.02 11.08
C ALA A 349 -81.37 20.56 9.81
N LEU A 350 -82.00 19.69 9.00
CA LEU A 350 -82.72 20.09 7.78
C LEU A 350 -83.92 20.97 8.10
N VAL A 351 -84.72 20.59 9.11
CA VAL A 351 -85.90 21.38 9.53
C VAL A 351 -85.49 22.79 9.96
N ASP A 352 -84.40 22.92 10.72
CA ASP A 352 -83.92 24.23 11.15
C ASP A 352 -83.30 25.04 10.01
N ALA A 353 -82.59 24.38 9.09
CA ALA A 353 -82.01 25.03 7.93
C ALA A 353 -83.11 25.55 6.98
N GLU A 354 -84.17 24.79 6.74
CA GLU A 354 -85.31 25.22 5.93
C GLU A 354 -86.04 26.39 6.56
N ARG A 355 -86.31 26.33 7.87
CA ARG A 355 -86.90 27.45 8.60
C ARG A 355 -86.04 28.71 8.56
N ALA A 356 -84.72 28.59 8.65
CA ALA A 356 -83.83 29.74 8.53
C ALA A 356 -83.89 30.36 7.13
N LEU A 357 -83.92 29.53 6.08
CA LEU A 357 -84.00 29.95 4.68
C LEU A 357 -85.35 30.60 4.34
N ASP A 358 -86.44 30.11 4.91
CA ASP A 358 -87.79 30.69 4.75
C ASP A 358 -87.88 32.12 5.32
N ILE A 359 -87.11 32.42 6.38
CA ILE A 359 -87.06 33.75 7.00
C ILE A 359 -86.14 34.68 6.18
N GLN A 360 -84.91 34.24 5.92
CA GLN A 360 -83.93 35.00 5.15
C GLN A 360 -82.87 34.06 4.56
N PRO A 361 -82.57 34.16 3.24
CA PRO A 361 -81.47 33.42 2.64
C PRO A 361 -80.14 33.71 3.36
N SER A 362 -79.51 32.67 3.90
CA SER A 362 -78.21 32.76 4.58
C SER A 362 -77.27 31.63 4.17
N ILE A 363 -75.99 31.96 4.01
CA ILE A 363 -74.96 31.00 3.58
C ILE A 363 -74.86 29.82 4.57
N ILE A 364 -74.97 30.11 5.87
CA ILE A 364 -74.89 29.10 6.94
C ILE A 364 -76.05 28.10 6.84
N ALA A 365 -77.27 28.56 6.56
CA ALA A 365 -78.42 27.67 6.43
C ALA A 365 -78.35 26.80 5.16
N PHE A 366 -77.95 27.36 4.02
CA PHE A 366 -77.70 26.56 2.80
C PHE A 366 -76.59 25.53 3.00
N LEU A 367 -75.54 25.89 3.74
CA LEU A 367 -74.44 25.00 4.06
C LEU A 367 -74.86 23.87 5.01
N ALA A 368 -75.56 24.19 6.11
CA ALA A 368 -76.07 23.18 7.04
C ALA A 368 -77.05 22.24 6.33
N LYS A 369 -77.88 22.76 5.43
CA LYS A 369 -78.76 21.96 4.55
C LYS A 369 -77.95 21.01 3.66
N SER A 370 -76.88 21.49 3.04
CA SER A 370 -76.03 20.70 2.16
C SER A 370 -75.29 19.59 2.91
N VAL A 371 -74.68 19.90 4.05
CA VAL A 371 -73.98 18.93 4.91
C VAL A 371 -74.95 17.86 5.45
N ALA A 372 -76.16 18.25 5.86
CA ALA A 372 -77.17 17.29 6.32
C ALA A 372 -77.64 16.33 5.21
N HIS A 373 -77.80 16.82 3.97
CA HIS A 373 -78.09 15.96 2.82
C HIS A 373 -76.93 15.01 2.49
N VAL A 374 -75.67 15.46 2.55
CA VAL A 374 -74.50 14.57 2.41
C VAL A 374 -74.47 13.51 3.51
N GLY A 375 -74.73 13.89 4.76
CA GLY A 375 -74.79 12.97 5.91
C GLY A 375 -75.89 11.90 5.78
N LYS A 376 -76.96 12.19 5.04
CA LYS A 376 -78.02 11.23 4.66
C LYS A 376 -77.73 10.42 3.40
N GLY A 377 -76.65 10.72 2.68
CA GLY A 377 -76.32 10.09 1.39
C GLY A 377 -77.09 10.67 0.19
N GLU A 378 -77.78 11.80 0.35
CA GLU A 378 -78.58 12.46 -0.70
C GLU A 378 -77.74 13.51 -1.47
N LYS A 379 -76.70 13.07 -2.19
CA LYS A 379 -75.71 13.96 -2.83
C LYS A 379 -76.31 14.98 -3.80
N ASP A 380 -77.26 14.56 -4.64
CA ASP A 380 -77.90 15.45 -5.62
C ASP A 380 -78.64 16.62 -4.98
N LYS A 381 -79.26 16.38 -3.81
CA LYS A 381 -79.96 17.42 -3.05
C LYS A 381 -78.97 18.37 -2.38
N ALA A 382 -77.82 17.86 -1.92
CA ALA A 382 -76.74 18.68 -1.38
C ALA A 382 -76.14 19.61 -2.44
N TYR A 383 -75.86 19.10 -3.65
CA TYR A 383 -75.32 19.90 -4.74
C TYR A 383 -76.31 20.98 -5.20
N ARG A 384 -77.59 20.65 -5.34
CA ARG A 384 -78.64 21.64 -5.62
C ARG A 384 -78.73 22.74 -4.57
N ALA A 385 -78.60 22.39 -3.28
CA ALA A 385 -78.62 23.38 -2.21
C ALA A 385 -77.41 24.35 -2.28
N CYS A 386 -76.23 23.86 -2.69
CA CYS A 386 -75.07 24.70 -2.96
C CYS A 386 -75.29 25.59 -4.19
N ASP A 387 -75.84 25.05 -5.28
CA ASP A 387 -76.10 25.80 -6.52
C ASP A 387 -77.11 26.94 -6.31
N ILE A 388 -78.17 26.69 -5.54
CA ILE A 388 -79.16 27.71 -5.16
C ILE A 388 -78.51 28.81 -4.29
N ALA A 389 -77.54 28.45 -3.44
CA ALA A 389 -76.80 29.43 -2.66
C ALA A 389 -75.94 30.34 -3.57
N PHE A 390 -75.35 29.81 -4.64
CA PHE A 390 -74.61 30.61 -5.63
C PHE A 390 -75.47 31.65 -6.34
N GLU A 391 -76.72 31.30 -6.66
CA GLU A 391 -77.65 32.24 -7.32
C GLU A 391 -78.01 33.44 -6.42
N HIS A 392 -77.97 33.28 -5.09
CA HIS A 392 -78.40 34.29 -4.13
C HIS A 392 -77.32 35.31 -3.71
N PHE A 393 -76.02 35.01 -3.84
CA PHE A 393 -74.92 35.86 -3.32
C PHE A 393 -73.92 36.26 -4.42
N HIS A 394 -73.66 37.57 -4.62
CA HIS A 394 -72.78 38.08 -5.70
C HIS A 394 -71.59 38.96 -5.25
N SER A 395 -70.50 38.84 -6.01
CA SER A 395 -69.21 39.58 -6.07
C SER A 395 -68.18 39.43 -4.94
N SER A 396 -68.55 39.36 -3.65
CA SER A 396 -67.54 39.28 -2.55
C SER A 396 -67.40 37.90 -1.88
N HIS A 397 -68.36 36.97 -2.07
CA HIS A 397 -68.41 35.67 -1.37
C HIS A 397 -68.29 34.45 -2.28
N VAL A 398 -68.19 34.65 -3.60
CA VAL A 398 -68.22 33.58 -4.62
C VAL A 398 -67.09 32.56 -4.40
N THR A 399 -65.90 33.05 -4.09
CA THR A 399 -64.72 32.22 -3.89
C THR A 399 -64.81 31.35 -2.64
N SER A 400 -65.40 31.86 -1.55
CA SER A 400 -65.65 31.12 -0.31
C SER A 400 -66.73 30.03 -0.51
N LEU A 401 -67.76 30.31 -1.31
CA LEU A 401 -68.79 29.32 -1.66
C LEU A 401 -68.24 28.20 -2.54
N LEU A 402 -67.30 28.49 -3.45
CA LEU A 402 -66.65 27.46 -4.29
C LEU A 402 -65.76 26.54 -3.46
N LEU A 403 -65.02 27.09 -2.50
CA LEU A 403 -64.22 26.30 -1.55
C LEU A 403 -65.11 25.39 -0.68
N ILE A 404 -66.21 25.93 -0.17
CA ILE A 404 -67.22 25.17 0.59
C ILE A 404 -67.80 24.03 -0.25
N LYS A 405 -68.14 24.27 -1.51
CA LYS A 405 -68.66 23.24 -2.43
C LYS A 405 -67.63 22.13 -2.64
N ALA A 406 -66.34 22.47 -2.79
CA ALA A 406 -65.28 21.47 -2.89
C ALA A 406 -65.14 20.63 -1.60
N ILE A 407 -65.24 21.24 -0.42
CA ILE A 407 -65.25 20.53 0.87
C ILE A 407 -66.44 19.57 0.97
N ILE A 408 -67.63 19.98 0.55
CA ILE A 408 -68.84 19.15 0.59
C ILE A 408 -68.70 17.93 -0.35
N VAL A 409 -68.10 18.12 -1.52
CA VAL A 409 -67.80 17.03 -2.47
C VAL A 409 -66.78 16.06 -1.88
N PHE A 410 -65.79 16.58 -1.13
CA PHE A 410 -64.83 15.74 -0.41
C PHE A 410 -65.53 14.89 0.66
N LEU A 411 -66.43 15.51 1.45
CA LEU A 411 -67.23 14.81 2.46
C LEU A 411 -68.19 13.76 1.84
N ALA A 412 -68.62 13.97 0.59
CA ALA A 412 -69.38 13.01 -0.19
C ALA A 412 -68.55 11.83 -0.73
N ARG A 413 -67.26 11.72 -0.35
CA ARG A 413 -66.29 10.69 -0.81
C ARG A 413 -65.93 10.76 -2.29
N GLU A 414 -66.12 11.93 -2.92
CA GLU A 414 -65.69 12.19 -4.29
C GLU A 414 -64.35 12.95 -4.27
N HIS A 415 -63.33 12.33 -3.66
CA HIS A 415 -62.04 12.98 -3.35
C HIS A 415 -61.31 13.59 -4.57
N PRO A 416 -61.22 12.93 -5.74
CA PRO A 416 -60.52 13.51 -6.91
C PRO A 416 -61.22 14.75 -7.47
N ASP A 417 -62.55 14.72 -7.54
CA ASP A 417 -63.36 15.84 -8.02
C ASP A 417 -63.31 17.03 -7.04
N ALA A 418 -63.28 16.74 -5.73
CA ALA A 418 -63.08 17.77 -4.72
C ALA A 418 -61.69 18.44 -4.82
N ILE A 419 -60.63 17.66 -4.96
CA ILE A 419 -59.25 18.18 -5.05
C ILE A 419 -59.07 19.01 -6.31
N SER A 420 -59.56 18.52 -7.47
CA SER A 420 -59.51 19.27 -8.74
C SER A 420 -60.20 20.64 -8.63
N ARG A 421 -61.33 20.71 -7.92
CA ARG A 421 -62.03 21.99 -7.69
C ARG A 421 -61.23 22.95 -6.82
N VAL A 422 -60.46 22.45 -5.85
CA VAL A 422 -59.56 23.28 -5.04
C VAL A 422 -58.35 23.73 -5.86
N ASP A 423 -57.81 22.89 -6.75
CA ASP A 423 -56.74 23.27 -7.68
C ASP A 423 -57.17 24.40 -8.63
N ASP A 424 -58.37 24.29 -9.20
CA ASP A 424 -58.96 25.34 -10.04
C ASP A 424 -59.13 26.67 -9.27
N LEU A 425 -59.49 26.59 -7.99
CA LEU A 425 -59.60 27.75 -7.09
C LEU A 425 -58.24 28.38 -6.77
N ILE A 426 -57.21 27.57 -6.58
CA ILE A 426 -55.83 28.03 -6.34
C ILE A 426 -55.28 28.72 -7.60
N ALA A 427 -55.53 28.17 -8.79
CA ALA A 427 -55.07 28.73 -10.06
C ALA A 427 -55.72 30.09 -10.40
N THR A 428 -56.94 30.33 -9.92
CA THR A 428 -57.71 31.54 -10.24
C THR A 428 -57.46 32.70 -9.28
N VAL A 429 -56.90 32.48 -8.08
CA VAL A 429 -56.74 33.53 -7.06
C VAL A 429 -55.31 33.62 -6.54
N SER A 430 -54.65 34.74 -6.84
CA SER A 430 -53.21 34.92 -6.69
C SER A 430 -52.68 35.02 -5.23
N SER A 431 -53.52 34.98 -4.18
CA SER A 431 -53.05 35.25 -2.81
C SER A 431 -53.86 34.64 -1.64
N ASN A 432 -54.32 33.38 -1.68
CA ASN A 432 -55.09 32.81 -0.55
C ASN A 432 -54.42 31.62 0.15
N SER A 433 -53.96 31.81 1.38
CA SER A 433 -53.41 30.77 2.27
C SER A 433 -54.44 29.71 2.70
N ILE A 434 -55.74 30.05 2.71
CA ILE A 434 -56.82 29.16 3.17
C ILE A 434 -57.01 27.93 2.28
N CYS A 435 -56.96 28.09 0.95
CA CYS A 435 -57.16 26.97 0.01
C CYS A 435 -56.06 25.92 0.15
N TYR A 436 -54.80 26.36 0.34
CA TYR A 436 -53.65 25.49 0.58
C TYR A 436 -53.79 24.69 1.89
N ILE A 437 -54.27 25.30 2.98
CA ILE A 437 -54.48 24.62 4.27
C ILE A 437 -55.59 23.56 4.15
N VAL A 438 -56.70 23.90 3.51
CA VAL A 438 -57.82 22.98 3.27
C VAL A 438 -57.37 21.82 2.40
N GLN A 439 -56.59 22.09 1.35
CA GLN A 439 -56.04 21.06 0.47
C GLN A 439 -55.06 20.14 1.19
N ALA A 440 -54.15 20.69 2.01
CA ALA A 440 -53.23 19.91 2.84
C ALA A 440 -53.99 18.96 3.79
N TYR A 441 -55.08 19.45 4.41
CA TYR A 441 -55.90 18.63 5.29
C TYR A 441 -56.69 17.54 4.53
N MET A 442 -57.20 17.84 3.33
CA MET A 442 -57.83 16.84 2.46
C MET A 442 -56.86 15.71 2.11
N TYR A 443 -55.62 16.05 1.76
CA TYR A 443 -54.58 15.06 1.48
C TYR A 443 -54.19 14.25 2.73
N LEU A 444 -54.14 14.86 3.93
CA LEU A 444 -53.93 14.13 5.19
C LEU A 444 -55.03 13.09 5.44
N LEU A 445 -56.31 13.46 5.25
CA LEU A 445 -57.44 12.55 5.43
C LEU A 445 -57.44 11.42 4.40
N LEU A 446 -57.13 11.75 3.14
CA LEU A 446 -56.99 10.76 2.07
C LEU A 446 -55.87 9.76 2.39
N GLY A 447 -54.70 10.25 2.81
CA GLY A 447 -53.56 9.43 3.22
C GLY A 447 -53.89 8.51 4.40
N ASN A 448 -54.61 9.01 5.42
CA ASN A 448 -55.05 8.17 6.55
C ASN A 448 -56.00 7.04 6.09
N SER A 449 -56.94 7.34 5.20
CA SER A 449 -57.82 6.30 4.64
C SER A 449 -57.05 5.26 3.82
N GLN A 450 -56.02 5.68 3.08
CA GLN A 450 -55.16 4.78 2.31
C GLN A 450 -54.30 3.88 3.22
N MET A 451 -53.78 4.43 4.32
CA MET A 451 -53.09 3.68 5.37
C MET A 451 -53.99 2.59 5.98
N GLU A 452 -55.26 2.90 6.28
CA GLU A 452 -56.23 1.90 6.77
C GLU A 452 -56.49 0.78 5.76
N CYS A 453 -56.40 1.09 4.45
CA CYS A 453 -56.51 0.11 3.37
C CYS A 453 -55.20 -0.61 3.04
N SER A 454 -54.11 -0.41 3.81
CA SER A 454 -52.77 -0.96 3.56
C SER A 454 -52.15 -0.56 2.21
N ASP A 455 -52.61 0.54 1.60
CA ASP A 455 -52.04 1.12 0.39
C ASP A 455 -51.01 2.19 0.77
N HIS A 456 -49.83 1.73 1.19
CA HIS A 456 -48.79 2.59 1.75
C HIS A 456 -48.18 3.56 0.73
N ASP A 457 -48.02 3.15 -0.54
CA ASP A 457 -47.41 4.01 -1.57
C ASP A 457 -48.32 5.17 -1.96
N SER A 458 -49.62 4.92 -2.11
CA SER A 458 -50.60 5.99 -2.33
C SER A 458 -50.70 6.92 -1.12
N ALA A 459 -50.62 6.37 0.10
CA ALA A 459 -50.62 7.15 1.33
C ALA A 459 -49.40 8.08 1.42
N ILE A 460 -48.19 7.59 1.09
CA ILE A 460 -46.97 8.39 1.03
C ILE A 460 -47.14 9.55 0.05
N GLN A 461 -47.62 9.30 -1.17
CA GLN A 461 -47.86 10.35 -2.15
C GLN A 461 -48.86 11.39 -1.66
N SER A 462 -49.92 10.97 -0.97
CA SER A 462 -50.89 11.89 -0.37
C SER A 462 -50.26 12.75 0.72
N PHE A 463 -49.45 12.17 1.61
CA PHE A 463 -48.77 12.94 2.67
C PHE A 463 -47.68 13.87 2.12
N GLU A 464 -46.91 13.46 1.12
CA GLU A 464 -45.94 14.32 0.41
C GLU A 464 -46.64 15.51 -0.26
N ARG A 465 -47.79 15.26 -0.92
CA ARG A 465 -48.61 16.33 -1.49
C ARG A 465 -49.19 17.25 -0.42
N ALA A 466 -49.58 16.72 0.74
CA ALA A 466 -50.04 17.53 1.86
C ALA A 466 -48.93 18.46 2.38
N GLN A 467 -47.70 17.94 2.50
CA GLN A 467 -46.52 18.69 2.93
C GLN A 467 -46.09 19.75 1.91
N ALA A 468 -46.23 19.46 0.60
CA ALA A 468 -45.86 20.39 -0.48
C ALA A 468 -46.69 21.68 -0.51
N GLN A 469 -47.90 21.70 0.08
CA GLN A 469 -48.76 22.90 0.10
C GLN A 469 -48.33 23.96 1.13
N LYS A 470 -47.06 23.96 1.56
CA LYS A 470 -46.55 24.77 2.68
C LYS A 470 -46.58 26.27 2.38
N ARG A 471 -47.27 27.05 3.23
CA ARG A 471 -47.05 28.48 3.48
C ARG A 471 -47.21 28.74 4.97
N ASP A 472 -46.28 29.50 5.57
CA ASP A 472 -46.33 29.90 6.98
C ASP A 472 -47.62 30.65 7.28
N TYR A 473 -48.59 29.96 7.89
CA TYR A 473 -49.83 30.57 8.29
C TYR A 473 -49.72 31.10 9.72
N LEU A 474 -49.51 32.42 9.82
CA LEU A 474 -49.66 33.21 11.05
C LEU A 474 -51.04 33.89 11.13
N GLY A 475 -52.03 33.40 10.39
CA GLY A 475 -53.37 34.00 10.32
C GLY A 475 -54.31 33.51 11.43
N PRO A 476 -55.44 34.21 11.63
CA PRO A 476 -56.45 33.83 12.63
C PRO A 476 -56.98 32.41 12.37
N PRO A 477 -57.43 31.65 13.39
CA PRO A 477 -57.91 30.28 13.19
C PRO A 477 -58.97 30.24 12.09
N LEU A 478 -58.91 29.23 11.21
CA LEU A 478 -59.91 28.90 10.19
C LEU A 478 -61.22 28.43 10.84
N PHE A 479 -61.79 29.31 11.66
CA PHE A 479 -62.84 29.00 12.60
C PHE A 479 -64.11 28.63 11.85
N ALA A 480 -64.44 29.33 10.77
CA ALA A 480 -65.60 29.04 9.95
C ALA A 480 -65.52 27.63 9.32
N ILE A 481 -64.36 27.26 8.79
CA ILE A 481 -64.18 25.96 8.12
C ILE A 481 -64.10 24.81 9.13
N SER A 482 -63.41 25.01 10.25
CA SER A 482 -63.38 24.04 11.35
C SER A 482 -64.79 23.82 11.91
N LEU A 483 -65.60 24.88 12.04
CA LEU A 483 -66.99 24.81 12.47
C LEU A 483 -67.86 23.98 11.51
N ILE A 484 -67.66 24.15 10.21
CA ILE A 484 -68.39 23.43 9.15
C ILE A 484 -68.04 21.94 9.13
N THR A 485 -66.75 21.61 9.25
CA THR A 485 -66.22 20.27 8.94
C THR A 485 -65.87 19.43 10.16
N GLY A 486 -65.59 20.08 11.29
CA GLY A 486 -64.95 19.47 12.46
C GLY A 486 -63.44 19.26 12.35
N TRP A 487 -62.80 19.79 11.32
CA TRP A 487 -61.36 19.63 11.10
C TRP A 487 -60.56 20.41 12.13
N LYS A 488 -59.56 19.76 12.73
CA LYS A 488 -58.64 20.37 13.70
C LYS A 488 -57.32 20.67 12.99
N PHE A 489 -57.07 21.94 12.69
CA PHE A 489 -55.89 22.39 11.95
C PHE A 489 -54.65 22.58 12.85
N ASP A 490 -54.79 22.41 14.17
CA ASP A 490 -53.68 22.54 15.13
C ASP A 490 -52.59 21.51 14.85
N ASN A 491 -51.33 21.98 14.81
CA ASN A 491 -50.13 21.19 14.54
C ASN A 491 -50.27 20.32 13.28
N LEU A 492 -50.99 20.79 12.25
CA LEU A 492 -51.26 20.05 11.02
C LEU A 492 -49.96 19.54 10.38
N ASP A 493 -48.94 20.39 10.33
CA ASP A 493 -47.64 20.07 9.75
C ASP A 493 -46.91 18.95 10.50
N ILE A 494 -46.91 18.98 11.84
CA ILE A 494 -46.35 17.91 12.69
C ILE A 494 -47.11 16.60 12.44
N LYS A 495 -48.44 16.65 12.38
CA LYS A 495 -49.28 15.46 12.13
C LYS A 495 -49.04 14.84 10.76
N ILE A 496 -48.91 15.66 9.71
CA ILE A 496 -48.59 15.19 8.35
C ILE A 496 -47.24 14.47 8.35
N ARG A 497 -46.19 15.08 8.93
CA ARG A 497 -44.84 14.50 8.96
C ARG A 497 -44.74 13.24 9.83
N GLN A 498 -45.44 13.18 10.96
CA GLN A 498 -45.54 11.95 11.77
C GLN A 498 -46.17 10.80 10.96
N ARG A 499 -47.28 11.07 10.27
CA ARG A 499 -47.95 10.06 9.43
C ARG A 499 -47.10 9.65 8.22
N LEU A 500 -46.35 10.58 7.63
CA LEU A 500 -45.39 10.27 6.58
C LEU A 500 -44.28 9.33 7.08
N CYS A 501 -43.69 9.61 8.26
CA CYS A 501 -42.69 8.72 8.88
C CYS A 501 -43.24 7.30 9.08
N GLU A 502 -44.47 7.19 9.60
CA GLU A 502 -45.14 5.91 9.84
C GLU A 502 -45.46 5.17 8.53
N ALA A 503 -45.90 5.89 7.50
CA ALA A 503 -46.18 5.31 6.18
C ALA A 503 -44.91 4.79 5.50
N LEU A 504 -43.80 5.55 5.56
CA LEU A 504 -42.49 5.14 5.03
C LEU A 504 -41.95 3.89 5.74
N ASP A 505 -42.05 3.82 7.07
CA ASP A 505 -41.63 2.64 7.85
C ASP A 505 -42.50 1.41 7.55
N ALA A 506 -43.82 1.60 7.37
CA ALA A 506 -44.75 0.53 7.01
C ALA A 506 -44.52 -0.01 5.58
N ALA A 507 -44.12 0.85 4.65
CA ALA A 507 -43.75 0.47 3.27
C ALA A 507 -42.38 -0.23 3.17
N GLY A 508 -41.62 -0.35 4.27
CA GLY A 508 -40.26 -0.91 4.27
C GLY A 508 -39.17 0.06 3.80
N ARG A 509 -39.50 1.34 3.57
CA ARG A 509 -38.56 2.40 3.20
C ARG A 509 -37.92 3.01 4.45
N THR A 510 -37.21 2.18 5.22
CA THR A 510 -36.69 2.53 6.57
C THR A 510 -35.65 3.65 6.57
N ASN A 511 -34.81 3.76 5.55
CA ASN A 511 -33.87 4.88 5.41
C ASN A 511 -34.61 6.22 5.23
N ASP A 512 -35.61 6.26 4.34
CA ASP A 512 -36.41 7.45 4.09
C ASP A 512 -37.21 7.84 5.33
N ALA A 513 -37.76 6.86 6.04
CA ALA A 513 -38.43 7.06 7.32
C ALA A 513 -37.50 7.64 8.39
N ALA A 514 -36.26 7.16 8.46
CA ALA A 514 -35.25 7.65 9.40
C ALA A 514 -34.81 9.10 9.10
N MET A 515 -34.65 9.46 7.81
CA MET A 515 -34.34 10.83 7.41
C MET A 515 -35.48 11.79 7.77
N CYS A 516 -36.72 11.44 7.41
CA CYS A 516 -37.90 12.24 7.74
C CYS A 516 -38.06 12.41 9.26
N PHE A 517 -37.78 11.34 10.02
CA PHE A 517 -37.79 11.38 11.48
C PHE A 517 -36.70 12.27 12.08
N HIS A 518 -35.49 12.27 11.51
CA HIS A 518 -34.39 13.09 12.00
C HIS A 518 -34.70 14.58 11.86
N GLU A 519 -35.25 15.01 10.72
CA GLU A 519 -35.72 16.39 10.51
C GLU A 519 -36.84 16.78 11.48
N LEU A 520 -37.74 15.85 11.79
CA LEU A 520 -38.85 16.09 12.71
C LEU A 520 -38.40 16.12 14.17
N LYS A 521 -37.42 15.31 14.55
CA LYS A 521 -36.91 15.21 15.93
C LYS A 521 -36.35 16.54 16.43
N THR A 522 -35.55 17.23 15.60
CA THR A 522 -34.92 18.51 15.97
C THR A 522 -35.95 19.61 16.25
N GLU A 523 -37.09 19.59 15.57
CA GLU A 523 -38.18 20.55 15.78
C GLU A 523 -39.03 20.22 17.02
N LEU A 524 -39.16 18.92 17.36
CA LEU A 524 -40.03 18.45 18.45
C LEU A 524 -39.38 18.40 19.83
N GLU A 525 -38.06 18.58 19.96
CA GLU A 525 -37.33 18.51 21.23
C GLU A 525 -37.79 19.55 22.30
N GLY A 526 -38.64 20.52 21.92
CA GLY A 526 -39.30 21.47 22.83
C GLY A 526 -40.79 21.20 23.15
N HIS A 527 -41.39 20.12 22.65
CA HIS A 527 -42.83 19.84 22.77
C HIS A 527 -43.11 18.53 23.51
N GLY A 528 -43.43 18.64 24.80
CA GLY A 528 -43.55 17.50 25.72
C GLY A 528 -44.56 16.41 25.32
N GLU A 529 -45.58 16.76 24.53
CA GLU A 529 -46.60 15.81 24.06
C GLU A 529 -46.07 14.77 23.06
N HIS A 530 -44.94 15.01 22.41
CA HIS A 530 -44.42 14.17 21.32
C HIS A 530 -43.17 13.33 21.69
N LEU A 531 -42.60 13.52 22.88
CA LEU A 531 -41.36 12.86 23.33
C LEU A 531 -41.46 11.32 23.36
N GLU A 532 -42.62 10.77 23.74
CA GLU A 532 -42.79 9.31 23.81
C GLU A 532 -42.84 8.67 22.42
N TRP A 533 -43.45 9.35 21.44
CA TRP A 533 -43.44 8.90 20.04
C TRP A 533 -42.02 8.90 19.47
N ILE A 534 -41.23 9.97 19.73
CA ILE A 534 -39.83 10.07 19.31
C ILE A 534 -39.01 8.89 19.85
N ARG A 535 -39.14 8.59 21.15
CA ARG A 535 -38.41 7.51 21.79
C ARG A 535 -38.75 6.14 21.19
N VAL A 536 -40.04 5.83 21.05
CA VAL A 536 -40.51 4.52 20.56
C VAL A 536 -40.20 4.32 19.09
N PHE A 537 -40.46 5.33 18.25
CA PHE A 537 -40.22 5.25 16.81
C PHE A 537 -38.73 5.18 16.49
N GLY A 538 -37.90 6.01 17.15
CA GLY A 538 -36.45 6.02 16.96
C GLY A 538 -35.79 4.68 17.31
N GLN A 539 -36.14 4.08 18.45
CA GLN A 539 -35.63 2.76 18.85
C GLN A 539 -36.02 1.67 17.84
N ARG A 540 -37.25 1.69 17.34
CA ARG A 540 -37.74 0.72 16.35
C ARG A 540 -36.98 0.84 15.02
N CYS A 541 -36.81 2.06 14.51
CA CYS A 541 -36.09 2.32 13.26
C CYS A 541 -34.61 1.93 13.38
N SER A 542 -33.95 2.29 14.48
CA SER A 542 -32.56 1.93 14.72
C SER A 542 -32.32 0.42 14.69
N LYS A 543 -33.20 -0.37 15.33
CA LYS A 543 -33.04 -1.83 15.36
C LYS A 543 -33.20 -2.46 13.96
N LYS A 544 -34.13 -1.94 13.15
CA LYS A 544 -34.28 -2.37 11.75
C LYS A 544 -33.03 -2.01 10.92
N LEU A 545 -32.49 -0.81 11.10
CA LEU A 545 -31.27 -0.36 10.42
C LEU A 545 -30.04 -1.17 10.82
N GLU A 546 -29.91 -1.54 12.10
CA GLU A 546 -28.85 -2.45 12.54
C GLU A 546 -28.92 -3.80 11.82
N HIS A 547 -30.11 -4.41 11.73
CA HIS A 547 -30.30 -5.67 10.99
C HIS A 547 -29.99 -5.53 9.49
N LEU A 548 -30.38 -4.41 8.86
CA LEU A 548 -30.03 -4.13 7.47
C LEU A 548 -28.52 -3.98 7.29
N GLY A 549 -27.84 -3.33 8.24
CA GLY A 549 -26.38 -3.24 8.28
C GLY A 549 -25.72 -4.61 8.41
N ASP A 550 -26.19 -5.45 9.33
CA ASP A 550 -25.67 -6.81 9.53
C ASP A 550 -25.86 -7.66 8.26
N THR A 551 -27.03 -7.52 7.61
CA THR A 551 -27.31 -8.19 6.33
C THR A 551 -26.34 -7.71 5.25
N ALA A 552 -26.14 -6.39 5.12
CA ALA A 552 -25.22 -5.79 4.15
C ALA A 552 -23.76 -6.25 4.36
N VAL A 553 -23.31 -6.38 5.61
CA VAL A 553 -21.99 -6.98 5.93
C VAL A 553 -21.92 -8.43 5.46
N GLY A 554 -22.97 -9.24 5.67
CA GLY A 554 -23.03 -10.63 5.25
C GLY A 554 -22.92 -10.84 3.73
N ILE A 555 -23.40 -9.89 2.93
CA ILE A 555 -23.26 -9.84 1.46
C ILE A 555 -22.07 -8.97 0.98
N GLN A 556 -21.14 -8.60 1.88
CA GLN A 556 -19.92 -7.83 1.58
C GLN A 556 -20.17 -6.43 0.99
N ARG A 557 -21.35 -5.84 1.24
CA ARG A 557 -21.69 -4.46 0.85
C ARG A 557 -21.40 -3.49 1.98
N TYR A 558 -20.11 -3.27 2.23
CA TYR A 558 -19.66 -2.52 3.40
C TYR A 558 -20.07 -1.04 3.41
N ASP A 559 -20.11 -0.37 2.25
CA ASP A 559 -20.58 1.03 2.17
C ASP A 559 -22.06 1.18 2.54
N GLU A 560 -22.91 0.26 2.08
CA GLU A 560 -24.33 0.19 2.46
C GLU A 560 -24.45 -0.07 3.97
N ALA A 561 -23.64 -0.99 4.52
CA ALA A 561 -23.63 -1.27 5.95
C ALA A 561 -23.22 -0.04 6.78
N VAL A 562 -22.16 0.68 6.38
CA VAL A 562 -21.71 1.91 7.05
C VAL A 562 -22.81 2.98 7.03
N SER A 563 -23.51 3.12 5.90
CA SER A 563 -24.67 4.03 5.79
C SER A 563 -25.76 3.64 6.80
N HIS A 564 -26.19 2.37 6.82
CA HIS A 564 -27.22 1.91 7.74
C HIS A 564 -26.84 2.07 9.21
N TYR A 565 -25.61 1.73 9.61
CA TYR A 565 -25.15 1.91 10.99
C TYR A 565 -25.03 3.39 11.38
N SER A 566 -24.62 4.27 10.46
CA SER A 566 -24.53 5.70 10.72
C SER A 566 -25.92 6.31 10.93
N THR A 567 -26.90 5.90 10.12
CA THR A 567 -28.30 6.29 10.30
C THR A 567 -28.88 5.71 11.59
N ALA A 568 -28.53 4.49 11.97
CA ALA A 568 -28.97 3.92 13.25
C ALA A 568 -28.43 4.74 14.45
N LEU A 569 -27.16 5.14 14.42
CA LEU A 569 -26.52 5.91 15.49
C LEU A 569 -27.14 7.30 15.69
N SER A 570 -27.61 7.96 14.62
CA SER A 570 -28.26 9.28 14.74
C SER A 570 -29.65 9.22 15.41
N LEU A 571 -30.25 8.03 15.48
CA LEU A 571 -31.60 7.81 16.03
C LEU A 571 -31.61 7.44 17.51
N ILE A 572 -30.50 6.90 18.03
CA ILE A 572 -30.45 6.29 19.36
C ILE A 572 -30.20 7.34 20.48
N LEU A 573 -30.82 7.13 21.64
CA LEU A 573 -30.62 7.90 22.88
C LEU A 573 -29.83 7.11 23.98
N SER A 574 -29.43 5.86 23.72
CA SER A 574 -28.78 4.92 24.67
C SER A 574 -27.52 4.23 24.08
N SER A 575 -26.69 3.59 24.92
CA SER A 575 -25.30 3.17 24.59
C SER A 575 -25.04 2.68 23.15
N PRO A 576 -24.25 3.44 22.35
CA PRO A 576 -24.01 3.17 20.92
C PRO A 576 -22.90 2.13 20.65
N GLN A 577 -22.28 1.55 21.68
CA GLN A 577 -21.02 0.78 21.56
C GLN A 577 -21.10 -0.38 20.55
N ALA A 578 -22.15 -1.20 20.60
CA ALA A 578 -22.25 -2.36 19.72
C ALA A 578 -22.30 -1.96 18.24
N ILE A 579 -23.03 -0.89 17.90
CA ILE A 579 -23.16 -0.39 16.53
C ILE A 579 -21.86 0.30 16.09
N LEU A 580 -21.18 1.03 16.98
CA LEU A 580 -19.89 1.63 16.68
C LEU A 580 -18.82 0.57 16.35
N ILE A 581 -18.78 -0.53 17.10
CA ILE A 581 -17.87 -1.65 16.81
C ILE A 581 -18.18 -2.25 15.42
N LYS A 582 -19.46 -2.50 15.13
CA LYS A 582 -19.90 -3.02 13.81
C LYS A 582 -19.56 -2.06 12.67
N ARG A 583 -19.77 -0.75 12.86
CA ARG A 583 -19.44 0.29 11.88
C ARG A 583 -17.94 0.42 11.66
N SER A 584 -17.14 0.40 12.72
CA SER A 584 -15.68 0.43 12.63
C SER A 584 -15.16 -0.76 11.81
N LYS A 585 -15.65 -1.98 12.08
CA LYS A 585 -15.32 -3.18 11.29
C LYS A 585 -15.69 -3.02 9.81
N ALA A 586 -16.86 -2.47 9.50
CA ALA A 586 -17.26 -2.21 8.12
C ALA A 586 -16.37 -1.14 7.44
N ARG A 587 -16.01 -0.06 8.14
CA ARG A 587 -15.08 0.99 7.65
C ARG A 587 -13.66 0.47 7.42
N LEU A 588 -13.21 -0.47 8.25
CA LEU A 588 -11.92 -1.16 8.06
C LEU A 588 -11.91 -2.03 6.79
N ALA A 589 -13.07 -2.50 6.35
CA ALA A 589 -13.21 -3.28 5.11
C ALA A 589 -13.30 -2.38 3.86
N THR A 590 -13.89 -1.19 3.96
CA THR A 590 -13.95 -0.20 2.85
C THR A 590 -12.63 0.54 2.64
N GLY A 591 -11.74 0.53 3.64
CA GLY A 591 -10.48 1.26 3.63
C GLY A 591 -10.56 2.69 4.19
N SER A 592 -11.60 2.98 4.96
CA SER A 592 -11.80 4.25 5.67
C SER A 592 -11.19 4.17 7.08
N TRP A 593 -9.87 4.00 7.18
CA TRP A 593 -9.17 3.74 8.44
C TRP A 593 -9.20 4.90 9.43
N LYS A 594 -9.23 6.16 8.97
CA LYS A 594 -9.35 7.32 9.87
C LYS A 594 -10.71 7.35 10.55
N GLU A 595 -11.78 7.16 9.77
CA GLU A 595 -13.14 7.12 10.28
C GLU A 595 -13.38 5.86 11.14
N ALA A 596 -12.70 4.75 10.87
CA ALA A 596 -12.71 3.57 11.73
C ALA A 596 -12.00 3.83 13.08
N LEU A 597 -10.92 4.60 13.07
CA LEU A 597 -10.19 5.02 14.27
C LEU A 597 -11.03 5.96 15.13
N ASP A 598 -11.78 6.88 14.52
CA ASP A 598 -12.70 7.76 15.24
C ASP A 598 -13.78 6.93 15.99
N ASP A 599 -14.37 5.95 15.32
CA ASP A 599 -15.33 5.02 15.95
C ASP A 599 -14.69 4.24 17.10
N ALA A 600 -13.45 3.76 16.93
CA ALA A 600 -12.75 3.01 17.97
C ALA A 600 -12.44 3.89 19.19
N ASN A 601 -12.00 5.14 18.97
CA ASN A 601 -11.77 6.09 20.05
C ASN A 601 -13.06 6.46 20.78
N GLU A 602 -14.19 6.55 20.09
CA GLU A 602 -15.50 6.77 20.70
C GLU A 602 -15.92 5.59 21.59
N VAL A 603 -15.71 4.34 21.13
CA VAL A 603 -15.95 3.14 21.96
C VAL A 603 -15.09 3.15 23.23
N VAL A 604 -13.79 3.47 23.11
CA VAL A 604 -12.87 3.55 24.26
C VAL A 604 -13.25 4.70 25.20
N ALA A 605 -13.75 5.82 24.68
CA ALA A 605 -14.23 6.93 25.51
C ALA A 605 -15.49 6.55 26.31
N LEU A 606 -16.36 5.72 25.73
CA LEU A 606 -17.57 5.21 26.39
C LEU A 606 -17.27 4.12 27.43
N ASP A 607 -16.35 3.20 27.13
CA ASP A 607 -15.87 2.18 28.07
C ASP A 607 -14.36 1.96 27.92
N PRO A 608 -13.55 2.58 28.79
CA PRO A 608 -12.09 2.41 28.79
C PRO A 608 -11.61 1.01 29.15
N LEU A 609 -12.47 0.14 29.70
CA LEU A 609 -12.13 -1.24 30.05
C LEU A 609 -12.45 -2.22 28.91
N SER A 610 -13.14 -1.78 27.85
CA SER A 610 -13.52 -2.63 26.73
C SER A 610 -12.29 -3.04 25.89
N PRO A 611 -11.93 -4.34 25.84
CA PRO A 611 -10.83 -4.80 25.01
C PRO A 611 -11.13 -4.63 23.51
N TRP A 612 -12.41 -4.72 23.12
CA TRP A 612 -12.85 -4.60 21.73
C TRP A 612 -12.64 -3.21 21.14
N GLY A 613 -12.70 -2.15 21.97
CA GLY A 613 -12.35 -0.80 21.53
C GLY A 613 -10.88 -0.68 21.13
N TYR A 614 -9.99 -1.28 21.92
CA TYR A 614 -8.55 -1.29 21.63
C TYR A 614 -8.19 -2.22 20.46
N GLU A 615 -8.91 -3.33 20.26
CA GLU A 615 -8.75 -4.18 19.06
C GLU A 615 -9.04 -3.38 17.78
N MET A 616 -10.15 -2.64 17.75
CA MET A 616 -10.50 -1.82 16.58
C MET A 616 -9.51 -0.67 16.38
N LYS A 617 -9.06 -0.06 17.48
CA LYS A 617 -8.04 0.99 17.45
C LYS A 617 -6.73 0.48 16.87
N HIS A 618 -6.27 -0.69 17.30
CA HIS A 618 -5.10 -1.37 16.72
C HIS A 618 -5.28 -1.61 15.22
N ALA A 619 -6.41 -2.22 14.82
CA ALA A 619 -6.65 -2.56 13.41
C ALA A 619 -6.67 -1.33 12.50
N ALA A 620 -7.26 -0.23 12.97
CA ALA A 620 -7.29 1.04 12.25
C ALA A 620 -5.91 1.69 12.13
N LEU A 621 -5.14 1.72 13.22
CA LEU A 621 -3.78 2.28 13.24
C LEU A 621 -2.81 1.45 12.39
N HIS A 622 -2.89 0.12 12.47
CA HIS A 622 -2.07 -0.80 11.68
C HIS A 622 -2.34 -0.63 10.18
N LYS A 623 -3.61 -0.62 9.75
CA LYS A 623 -3.96 -0.37 8.33
C LYS A 623 -3.65 1.07 7.90
N GLY A 624 -3.72 2.03 8.82
CA GLY A 624 -3.39 3.44 8.58
C GLY A 624 -1.88 3.74 8.50
N GLY A 625 -1.02 2.77 8.81
CA GLY A 625 0.44 2.91 8.78
C GLY A 625 1.07 3.52 10.03
N ASP A 626 0.30 3.72 11.10
CA ASP A 626 0.78 4.23 12.39
C ASP A 626 1.09 3.05 13.34
N TYR A 627 2.18 2.37 13.04
CA TYR A 627 2.51 1.10 13.69
C TYR A 627 2.92 1.23 15.15
N ASP A 628 3.53 2.34 15.57
CA ASP A 628 3.97 2.53 16.96
C ASP A 628 2.74 2.60 17.87
N ASN A 629 1.77 3.46 17.53
CA ASN A 629 0.51 3.56 18.26
C ASN A 629 -0.33 2.27 18.13
N ALA A 630 -0.22 1.54 17.03
CA ALA A 630 -0.87 0.24 16.88
C ALA A 630 -0.30 -0.77 17.89
N VAL A 631 1.03 -0.84 18.07
CA VAL A 631 1.66 -1.73 19.07
C VAL A 631 1.17 -1.39 20.47
N ASP A 632 1.14 -0.11 20.84
CA ASP A 632 0.66 0.34 22.15
C ASP A 632 -0.82 -0.03 22.37
N ALA A 633 -1.66 0.14 21.35
CA ALA A 633 -3.06 -0.26 21.39
C ALA A 633 -3.21 -1.78 21.54
N PHE A 634 -2.36 -2.58 20.89
CA PHE A 634 -2.38 -4.04 20.97
C PHE A 634 -1.91 -4.54 22.35
N GLU A 635 -0.84 -3.97 22.92
CA GLU A 635 -0.40 -4.31 24.27
C GLU A 635 -1.46 -3.94 25.32
N THR A 636 -2.10 -2.78 25.15
CA THR A 636 -3.22 -2.36 26.00
C THR A 636 -4.40 -3.33 25.86
N MET A 637 -4.76 -3.73 24.64
CA MET A 637 -5.82 -4.71 24.37
C MET A 637 -5.55 -6.03 25.11
N LEU A 638 -4.35 -6.60 24.98
CA LEU A 638 -3.99 -7.87 25.64
C LEU A 638 -4.06 -7.74 27.16
N THR A 639 -3.55 -6.64 27.71
CA THR A 639 -3.61 -6.37 29.15
C THR A 639 -5.07 -6.34 29.64
N LYS A 640 -5.96 -5.65 28.90
CA LYS A 640 -7.39 -5.58 29.23
C LYS A 640 -8.11 -6.91 29.06
N MET A 641 -7.71 -7.74 28.11
CA MET A 641 -8.26 -9.09 27.95
C MET A 641 -7.87 -10.00 29.13
N THR A 642 -6.63 -9.93 29.59
CA THR A 642 -6.16 -10.70 30.76
C THR A 642 -6.81 -10.21 32.07
N GLU A 643 -7.00 -8.90 32.23
CA GLU A 643 -7.68 -8.30 33.39
C GLU A 643 -9.21 -8.47 33.39
N SER A 644 -9.81 -8.91 32.28
CA SER A 644 -11.26 -9.04 32.14
C SER A 644 -11.84 -10.07 33.10
N PRO A 645 -13.01 -9.82 33.73
CA PRO A 645 -13.70 -10.80 34.57
C PRO A 645 -14.37 -11.93 33.76
N ASP A 646 -14.43 -11.81 32.43
CA ASP A 646 -15.05 -12.79 31.53
C ASP A 646 -14.04 -13.86 31.05
N PRO A 647 -14.23 -15.15 31.37
CA PRO A 647 -13.32 -16.23 30.98
C PRO A 647 -13.30 -16.53 29.48
N ASP A 648 -14.31 -16.12 28.70
CA ASP A 648 -14.28 -16.24 27.24
C ASP A 648 -13.35 -15.17 26.62
N VAL A 649 -13.34 -13.97 27.19
CA VAL A 649 -12.43 -12.88 26.77
C VAL A 649 -10.97 -13.22 27.09
N GLN A 650 -10.71 -13.79 28.26
CA GLN A 650 -9.36 -14.25 28.64
C GLN A 650 -8.85 -15.32 27.66
N ARG A 651 -9.65 -16.35 27.38
CA ARG A 651 -9.30 -17.42 26.41
C ARG A 651 -9.07 -16.89 25.00
N HIS A 652 -9.75 -15.81 24.60
CA HIS A 652 -9.50 -15.16 23.32
C HIS A 652 -8.16 -14.42 23.32
N GLY A 653 -7.82 -13.74 24.42
CA GLY A 653 -6.52 -13.07 24.61
C GLY A 653 -5.33 -14.04 24.56
N ASP A 654 -5.47 -15.22 25.18
CA ASP A 654 -4.41 -16.25 25.24
C ASP A 654 -4.00 -16.82 23.86
N GLN A 655 -4.81 -16.60 22.82
CA GLN A 655 -4.49 -17.05 21.46
C GLN A 655 -3.49 -16.15 20.76
N TYR A 656 -3.27 -14.92 21.24
CA TYR A 656 -2.41 -13.94 20.59
C TYR A 656 -0.99 -13.96 21.15
N VAL A 657 -0.01 -13.72 20.28
CA VAL A 657 1.38 -13.51 20.68
C VAL A 657 1.60 -12.03 20.96
N SER A 658 2.27 -11.70 22.07
CA SER A 658 2.57 -10.32 22.42
C SER A 658 3.58 -9.67 21.45
N PRO A 659 3.44 -8.37 21.14
CA PRO A 659 4.43 -7.63 20.35
C PRO A 659 5.86 -7.72 20.90
N SER A 660 6.00 -7.76 22.23
CA SER A 660 7.28 -7.91 22.92
C SER A 660 7.96 -9.26 22.63
N SER A 661 7.19 -10.35 22.55
CA SER A 661 7.69 -11.68 22.19
C SER A 661 8.12 -11.73 20.71
N THR A 662 7.32 -11.14 19.81
CA THR A 662 7.67 -11.01 18.40
C THR A 662 8.96 -10.21 18.22
N ARG A 663 9.10 -9.07 18.92
CA ARG A 663 10.32 -8.24 18.93
C ARG A 663 11.55 -9.03 19.40
N ALA A 664 11.42 -9.79 20.48
CA ALA A 664 12.52 -10.62 20.99
C ALA A 664 12.95 -11.68 19.97
N THR A 665 11.98 -12.29 19.28
CA THR A 665 12.26 -13.29 18.23
C THR A 665 12.96 -12.67 17.02
N ILE A 666 12.50 -11.51 16.54
CA ILE A 666 13.18 -10.79 15.45
C ILE A 666 14.63 -10.48 15.86
N ARG A 667 14.87 -9.94 17.06
CA ARG A 667 16.22 -9.66 17.56
C ARG A 667 17.11 -10.91 17.60
N LYS A 668 16.58 -12.06 18.03
CA LYS A 668 17.30 -13.35 18.00
C LYS A 668 17.71 -13.73 16.56
N VAL A 669 16.81 -13.55 15.58
CA VAL A 669 17.09 -13.84 14.16
C VAL A 669 18.11 -12.87 13.57
N VAL A 670 18.00 -11.58 13.88
CA VAL A 670 18.97 -10.54 13.49
C VAL A 670 20.36 -10.87 14.03
N HIS A 671 20.48 -11.18 15.33
CA HIS A 671 21.75 -11.51 15.95
C HIS A 671 22.39 -12.76 15.34
N ARG A 672 21.60 -13.80 15.06
CA ARG A 672 22.07 -15.02 14.39
C ARG A 672 22.55 -14.73 12.96
N THR A 673 21.88 -13.84 12.23
CA THR A 673 22.27 -13.44 10.87
C THR A 673 23.57 -12.64 10.86
N LEU A 674 23.69 -11.66 11.74
CA LEU A 674 24.87 -10.79 11.84
C LEU A 674 26.10 -11.50 12.43
N ARG A 675 25.94 -12.57 13.22
CA ARG A 675 27.08 -13.35 13.76
C ARG A 675 28.06 -13.81 12.68
N HIS A 676 27.55 -14.08 11.48
CA HIS A 676 28.33 -14.61 10.35
C HIS A 676 28.69 -13.57 9.29
N SER A 677 28.24 -12.32 9.42
CA SER A 677 28.58 -11.21 8.51
C SER A 677 29.85 -10.47 8.94
N PRO A 678 30.44 -9.61 8.09
CA PRO A 678 31.52 -8.72 8.51
C PRO A 678 31.15 -7.88 9.73
N ARG A 679 32.14 -7.53 10.55
CA ARG A 679 31.94 -6.73 11.78
C ARG A 679 31.42 -5.33 11.49
N VAL A 680 31.93 -4.72 10.43
CA VAL A 680 31.63 -3.37 9.98
C VAL A 680 31.26 -3.41 8.51
N LEU A 681 30.23 -2.66 8.13
CA LEU A 681 29.78 -2.47 6.75
C LEU A 681 29.58 -0.98 6.49
N ILE A 682 29.68 -0.55 5.24
CA ILE A 682 29.32 0.80 4.81
C ILE A 682 27.81 0.80 4.52
N SER A 683 27.06 1.72 5.12
CA SER A 683 25.70 2.01 4.69
C SER A 683 25.78 2.74 3.35
N THR A 684 25.21 2.18 2.29
CA THR A 684 25.27 2.78 0.95
C THR A 684 24.38 4.02 0.86
N THR A 685 23.38 4.14 1.73
CA THR A 685 22.50 5.31 1.81
C THR A 685 23.21 6.50 2.45
N THR A 686 23.90 6.31 3.58
CA THR A 686 24.54 7.41 4.32
C THR A 686 26.02 7.58 4.02
N GLY A 687 26.70 6.54 3.53
CA GLY A 687 28.15 6.49 3.36
C GLY A 687 28.93 6.25 4.65
N HIS A 688 28.28 6.09 5.80
CA HIS A 688 28.96 5.85 7.09
C HIS A 688 29.23 4.37 7.35
N LEU A 689 30.24 4.10 8.17
CA LEU A 689 30.53 2.76 8.69
C LEU A 689 29.56 2.41 9.82
N HIS A 690 28.97 1.22 9.76
CA HIS A 690 28.08 0.69 10.77
C HIS A 690 28.60 -0.65 11.30
N ASN A 691 28.79 -0.74 12.60
CA ASN A 691 29.01 -2.01 13.29
C ASN A 691 27.71 -2.84 13.37
N ARG A 692 27.79 -4.09 13.82
CA ARG A 692 26.62 -4.99 13.93
C ARG A 692 25.47 -4.44 14.80
N ALA A 693 25.76 -3.69 15.87
CA ALA A 693 24.73 -3.11 16.72
C ALA A 693 24.01 -1.94 16.01
N GLU A 694 24.76 -1.10 15.30
CA GLU A 694 24.22 -0.01 14.49
C GLU A 694 23.41 -0.54 13.30
N GLN A 695 23.86 -1.63 12.67
CA GLN A 695 23.10 -2.35 11.64
C GLN A 695 21.77 -2.89 12.17
N ALA A 696 21.77 -3.51 13.36
CA ALA A 696 20.55 -3.98 14.00
C ALA A 696 19.61 -2.83 14.35
N SER A 697 20.12 -1.73 14.91
CA SER A 697 19.33 -0.53 15.20
C SER A 697 18.75 0.11 13.95
N ALA A 698 19.48 0.10 12.83
CA ALA A 698 18.98 0.59 11.55
C ALA A 698 17.78 -0.25 11.08
N PHE A 699 17.86 -1.58 11.17
CA PHE A 699 16.74 -2.48 10.85
C PHE A 699 15.51 -2.24 11.74
N GLU A 700 15.71 -2.04 13.04
CA GLU A 700 14.61 -1.74 13.98
C GLU A 700 13.88 -0.43 13.66
N SER A 701 14.52 0.51 12.95
CA SER A 701 13.90 1.75 12.53
C SER A 701 13.06 1.64 11.25
N LEU A 702 13.17 0.52 10.52
CA LEU A 702 12.45 0.34 9.26
C LEU A 702 10.94 0.12 9.46
N PRO A 703 10.10 0.58 8.51
CA PRO A 703 8.67 0.31 8.54
C PRO A 703 8.35 -1.18 8.59
N ILE A 704 9.12 -2.04 7.91
CA ILE A 704 8.86 -3.49 7.88
C ILE A 704 9.00 -4.13 9.27
N PHE A 705 9.98 -3.68 10.08
CA PHE A 705 10.13 -4.15 11.45
C PHE A 705 8.90 -3.80 12.27
N LYS A 706 8.40 -2.57 12.13
CA LYS A 706 7.19 -2.11 12.83
C LYS A 706 5.93 -2.84 12.36
N VAL A 707 5.82 -3.16 11.06
CA VAL A 707 4.74 -3.99 10.52
C VAL A 707 4.76 -5.39 11.13
N LEU A 708 5.93 -6.03 11.18
CA LEU A 708 6.07 -7.38 11.75
C LEU A 708 5.71 -7.41 13.24
N VAL A 709 6.12 -6.39 14.01
CA VAL A 709 5.82 -6.29 15.45
C VAL A 709 4.36 -5.91 15.73
N SER A 710 3.75 -5.06 14.90
CA SER A 710 2.36 -4.62 15.06
C SER A 710 1.32 -5.59 14.51
N SER A 711 1.73 -6.66 13.81
CA SER A 711 0.79 -7.64 13.26
C SER A 711 0.14 -8.46 14.39
N THR A 712 -1.18 -8.53 14.42
CA THR A 712 -1.92 -9.43 15.33
C THR A 712 -1.79 -10.86 14.83
N THR A 713 -0.86 -11.62 15.42
CA THR A 713 -0.62 -13.01 15.05
C THR A 713 -0.89 -13.95 16.20
N THR A 714 -1.53 -15.08 15.91
CA THR A 714 -1.71 -16.18 16.87
C THR A 714 -0.47 -17.08 16.98
N ARG A 715 0.39 -17.06 15.95
CA ARG A 715 1.69 -17.75 15.93
C ARG A 715 2.73 -16.84 15.29
N ILE A 716 3.96 -16.92 15.78
CA ILE A 716 5.08 -16.14 15.22
C ILE A 716 5.38 -16.65 13.81
N ASP A 717 5.26 -15.78 12.81
CA ASP A 717 5.63 -16.07 11.42
C ASP A 717 7.16 -16.04 11.26
N TYR A 718 7.80 -17.10 11.74
CA TYR A 718 9.25 -17.23 11.70
C TYR A 718 9.80 -17.24 10.27
N VAL A 719 9.03 -17.77 9.31
CA VAL A 719 9.43 -17.86 7.90
C VAL A 719 9.54 -16.46 7.30
N ARG A 720 8.52 -15.62 7.47
CA ARG A 720 8.52 -14.24 7.00
C ARG A 720 9.60 -13.41 7.72
N ILE A 721 9.70 -13.51 9.05
CA ILE A 721 10.73 -12.79 9.81
C ILE A 721 12.14 -13.13 9.30
N LYS A 722 12.43 -14.43 9.11
CA LYS A 722 13.72 -14.90 8.61
C LYS A 722 14.00 -14.42 7.19
N HIS A 723 12.98 -14.35 6.34
CA HIS A 723 13.10 -13.81 4.98
C HIS A 723 13.43 -12.31 4.99
N GLU A 724 12.63 -11.49 5.65
CA GLU A 724 12.82 -10.02 5.70
C GLU A 724 14.17 -9.64 6.32
N VAL A 725 14.56 -10.29 7.41
CA VAL A 725 15.87 -10.07 8.05
C VAL A 725 17.00 -10.45 7.10
N ARG A 726 16.90 -11.59 6.42
CA ARG A 726 17.94 -12.04 5.50
C ARG A 726 18.08 -11.10 4.31
N GLU A 727 16.98 -10.67 3.70
CA GLU A 727 17.02 -9.76 2.55
C GLU A 727 17.63 -8.41 2.91
N TYR A 728 17.28 -7.83 4.05
CA TYR A 728 17.84 -6.55 4.47
C TYR A 728 19.36 -6.59 4.75
N PHE A 729 19.85 -7.65 5.41
CA PHE A 729 21.27 -7.76 5.77
C PHE A 729 22.15 -8.33 4.65
N ARG A 730 21.62 -8.44 3.42
CA ARG A 730 22.44 -8.74 2.24
C ARG A 730 23.45 -7.62 2.02
N TYR A 731 24.70 -8.01 1.79
CA TYR A 731 25.79 -7.07 1.55
C TYR A 731 26.57 -7.45 0.29
N VAL A 732 27.15 -6.44 -0.36
CA VAL A 732 27.98 -6.59 -1.55
C VAL A 732 29.43 -6.28 -1.20
N MET A 733 30.36 -7.11 -1.68
CA MET A 733 31.79 -6.96 -1.41
C MET A 733 32.53 -6.39 -2.61
N LEU A 734 33.45 -5.46 -2.36
CA LEU A 734 34.40 -4.97 -3.35
C LEU A 734 35.68 -5.81 -3.31
N SER A 735 36.07 -6.35 -4.45
CA SER A 735 37.41 -6.91 -4.67
C SER A 735 38.16 -6.12 -5.74
N HIS A 736 39.41 -5.78 -5.45
CA HIS A 736 40.25 -4.98 -6.35
C HIS A 736 41.72 -5.04 -5.96
N LYS A 737 42.54 -4.23 -6.65
CA LYS A 737 43.88 -3.86 -6.22
C LYS A 737 43.91 -2.35 -5.93
N TRP A 738 44.49 -1.96 -4.79
CA TRP A 738 44.68 -0.56 -4.42
C TRP A 738 45.99 0.01 -5.00
N GLU A 739 46.01 1.33 -5.18
CA GLU A 739 47.18 2.15 -5.53
C GLU A 739 47.81 2.75 -4.26
N ASP A 740 48.78 3.64 -4.42
CA ASP A 740 49.27 4.46 -3.30
C ASP A 740 48.11 5.35 -2.78
N ASN A 741 47.96 5.49 -1.45
CA ASN A 741 46.86 6.20 -0.75
C ASN A 741 45.50 5.47 -0.71
N GLU A 742 45.53 4.25 -0.16
CA GLU A 742 44.34 3.47 0.22
C GLU A 742 43.51 4.17 1.33
N PRO A 743 42.17 4.28 1.22
CA PRO A 743 41.32 4.89 2.24
C PRO A 743 41.15 3.99 3.47
N LEU A 744 41.95 4.23 4.50
CA LEU A 744 41.98 3.37 5.68
C LEU A 744 40.77 3.61 6.61
N PHE A 745 40.45 2.60 7.43
CA PHE A 745 39.39 2.67 8.46
C PHE A 745 39.40 3.98 9.25
N GLN A 746 40.58 4.43 9.71
CA GLN A 746 40.72 5.65 10.53
C GLN A 746 40.30 6.94 9.81
N GLN A 747 40.33 6.96 8.48
CA GLN A 747 39.91 8.11 7.67
C GLN A 747 38.39 8.14 7.44
N VAL A 748 37.75 6.97 7.44
CA VAL A 748 36.33 6.79 7.06
C VAL A 748 35.42 6.56 8.28
N VAL A 749 35.96 6.23 9.46
CA VAL A 749 35.16 5.95 10.67
C VAL A 749 34.37 7.17 11.17
N HIS A 750 34.83 8.38 10.89
CA HIS A 750 34.20 9.63 11.35
C HIS A 750 33.63 10.51 10.22
N ILE A 751 33.81 10.11 8.96
CA ILE A 751 33.43 10.88 7.77
C ILE A 751 32.70 9.96 6.82
N ALA A 752 31.60 10.40 6.21
CA ALA A 752 30.91 9.59 5.21
C ALA A 752 31.81 9.38 3.99
N VAL A 753 31.76 8.20 3.37
CA VAL A 753 32.49 7.89 2.12
C VAL A 753 32.25 8.96 1.05
N TYR A 754 31.03 9.49 0.96
CA TYR A 754 30.64 10.53 0.01
C TYR A 754 31.23 11.93 0.28
N ASP A 755 31.73 12.17 1.50
CA ASP A 755 32.31 13.44 1.91
C ASP A 755 33.86 13.42 1.93
N LEU A 756 34.46 12.30 1.49
CA LEU A 756 35.91 12.20 1.33
C LEU A 756 36.39 13.15 0.23
N GLU A 757 37.59 13.73 0.42
CA GLU A 757 38.21 14.65 -0.54
C GLU A 757 38.38 14.00 -1.92
N GLU A 758 38.28 14.79 -3.00
CA GLU A 758 38.41 14.27 -4.37
C GLU A 758 39.79 13.62 -4.58
N SER A 759 39.78 12.31 -4.80
CA SER A 759 40.95 11.55 -5.18
C SER A 759 40.54 10.29 -5.94
N PRO A 760 41.36 9.77 -6.87
CA PRO A 760 41.00 8.58 -7.64
C PRO A 760 40.66 7.35 -6.78
N THR A 761 41.27 7.22 -5.59
CA THR A 761 41.00 6.11 -4.66
C THR A 761 39.71 6.31 -3.87
N HIS A 762 39.36 7.56 -3.52
CA HIS A 762 38.08 7.90 -2.90
C HIS A 762 36.92 7.79 -3.90
N ASP A 763 37.08 8.30 -5.12
CA ASP A 763 36.08 8.24 -6.19
C ASP A 763 35.69 6.78 -6.50
N LYS A 764 36.69 5.89 -6.45
CA LYS A 764 36.48 4.45 -6.59
C LYS A 764 35.58 3.88 -5.48
N LEU A 765 35.83 4.23 -4.23
CA LEU A 765 35.02 3.76 -3.11
C LEU A 765 33.60 4.36 -3.15
N GLN A 766 33.48 5.63 -3.49
CA GLN A 766 32.20 6.33 -3.66
C GLN A 766 31.36 5.72 -4.78
N MET A 767 31.97 5.45 -5.94
CA MET A 767 31.30 4.86 -7.09
C MET A 767 30.89 3.41 -6.82
N PHE A 768 31.71 2.64 -6.10
CA PHE A 768 31.32 1.33 -5.59
C PHE A 768 30.05 1.42 -4.74
N CYS A 769 30.02 2.29 -3.72
CA CYS A 769 28.84 2.46 -2.86
C CYS A 769 27.61 2.91 -3.65
N LYS A 770 27.79 3.77 -4.66
CA LYS A 770 26.72 4.19 -5.56
C LYS A 770 26.15 3.02 -6.38
N ILE A 771 26.99 2.20 -6.98
CA ILE A 771 26.55 1.02 -7.76
C ILE A 771 25.81 0.02 -6.87
N VAL A 772 26.30 -0.22 -5.66
CA VAL A 772 25.63 -1.12 -4.70
C VAL A 772 24.26 -0.58 -4.31
N ARG A 773 24.14 0.73 -4.08
CA ARG A 773 22.85 1.40 -3.81
C ARG A 773 21.90 1.30 -5.00
N ASP A 774 22.38 1.57 -6.20
CA ASP A 774 21.58 1.52 -7.42
C ASP A 774 21.10 0.09 -7.74
N ALA A 775 21.84 -0.93 -7.28
CA ALA A 775 21.45 -2.34 -7.30
C ALA A 775 20.48 -2.75 -6.18
N GLY A 776 20.07 -1.83 -5.30
CA GLY A 776 19.08 -2.06 -4.25
C GLY A 776 19.61 -2.64 -2.95
N PHE A 777 20.93 -2.59 -2.70
CA PHE A 777 21.53 -3.08 -1.46
C PHE A 777 21.94 -1.94 -0.52
N ASP A 778 21.56 -2.05 0.76
CA ASP A 778 21.87 -1.06 1.79
C ASP A 778 23.29 -1.18 2.35
N TRP A 779 23.95 -2.32 2.14
CA TRP A 779 25.22 -2.66 2.77
C TRP A 779 26.31 -2.98 1.75
N ALA A 780 27.42 -2.27 1.87
CA ALA A 780 28.63 -2.48 1.10
C ALA A 780 29.82 -2.83 2.01
N TRP A 781 30.76 -3.62 1.51
CA TRP A 781 31.96 -3.98 2.25
C TRP A 781 33.20 -3.78 1.39
N SER A 782 34.25 -3.22 2.00
CA SER A 782 35.58 -3.10 1.41
C SER A 782 36.63 -3.35 2.48
N ASP A 783 37.62 -4.20 2.18
CA ASP A 783 38.71 -4.59 3.08
C ASP A 783 39.53 -3.40 3.61
N THR A 784 39.50 -2.30 2.88
CA THR A 784 40.22 -1.06 3.14
C THR A 784 39.79 -0.34 4.42
N CYS A 785 38.47 -0.19 4.57
CA CYS A 785 37.85 0.70 5.55
C CYS A 785 36.80 -0.03 6.39
N CYS A 786 36.48 -1.29 6.09
CA CYS A 786 35.63 -2.12 6.95
C CYS A 786 36.44 -3.03 7.89
N ILE A 787 37.77 -3.00 7.79
CA ILE A 787 38.68 -3.70 8.70
C ILE A 787 39.57 -2.64 9.36
N ASP A 788 39.56 -2.59 10.69
CA ASP A 788 40.57 -1.83 11.41
C ASP A 788 41.89 -2.61 11.39
N LYS A 789 42.72 -2.33 10.38
CA LYS A 789 44.04 -2.97 10.20
C LYS A 789 45.03 -2.62 11.33
N SER A 790 44.73 -1.62 12.18
CA SER A 790 45.56 -1.29 13.34
C SER A 790 45.28 -2.20 14.54
N ASP A 791 44.11 -2.83 14.59
CA ASP A 791 43.76 -3.84 15.59
C ASP A 791 44.13 -5.24 15.08
N HIS A 792 45.19 -5.81 15.65
CA HIS A 792 45.69 -7.14 15.29
C HIS A 792 44.62 -8.24 15.45
N PHE A 793 43.73 -8.14 16.45
CA PHE A 793 42.70 -9.15 16.67
C PHE A 793 41.64 -9.08 15.56
N VAL A 794 41.17 -7.88 15.21
CA VAL A 794 40.20 -7.66 14.14
C VAL A 794 40.78 -8.07 12.79
N LEU A 795 42.03 -7.70 12.50
CA LEU A 795 42.73 -8.09 11.29
C LEU A 795 42.86 -9.61 11.18
N GLN A 796 43.25 -10.28 12.27
CA GLN A 796 43.40 -11.72 12.30
C GLN A 796 42.09 -12.48 12.11
N GLU A 797 41.01 -12.01 12.75
CA GLU A 797 39.67 -12.56 12.54
C GLU A 797 39.23 -12.38 11.09
N ALA A 798 39.43 -11.18 10.54
CA ALA A 798 39.04 -10.88 9.17
C ALA A 798 39.75 -11.78 8.15
N LEU A 799 41.06 -12.00 8.30
CA LEU A 799 41.83 -12.87 7.40
C LEU A 799 41.31 -14.32 7.39
N VAL A 800 40.85 -14.84 8.53
CA VAL A 800 40.32 -16.21 8.65
C VAL A 800 38.85 -16.28 8.20
N ALA A 801 38.07 -15.21 8.41
CA ALA A 801 36.65 -15.17 8.09
C ALA A 801 36.34 -14.73 6.64
N MET A 802 37.30 -14.11 5.95
CA MET A 802 37.11 -13.48 4.63
C MET A 802 36.46 -14.40 3.60
N PHE A 803 36.89 -15.66 3.54
CA PHE A 803 36.30 -16.65 2.64
C PHE A 803 34.79 -16.83 2.91
N LYS A 804 34.41 -16.97 4.19
CA LYS A 804 33.01 -17.12 4.58
C LYS A 804 32.20 -15.86 4.29
N TRP A 805 32.82 -14.68 4.40
CA TRP A 805 32.17 -13.42 4.03
C TRP A 805 31.94 -13.33 2.52
N TYR A 806 32.92 -13.65 1.67
CA TYR A 806 32.70 -13.72 0.22
C TYR A 806 31.63 -14.74 -0.15
N GLN A 807 31.60 -15.90 0.53
CA GLN A 807 30.59 -16.92 0.33
C GLN A 807 29.18 -16.51 0.79
N GLY A 808 29.09 -15.69 1.85
CA GLY A 808 27.85 -15.18 2.42
C GLY A 808 27.38 -13.86 1.79
N SER A 809 28.20 -13.21 0.96
CA SER A 809 27.84 -11.99 0.25
C SER A 809 26.73 -12.25 -0.78
N ALA A 810 25.90 -11.24 -1.01
CA ALA A 810 24.89 -11.30 -2.06
C ALA A 810 25.55 -11.30 -3.45
N MET A 811 26.68 -10.59 -3.57
CA MET A 811 27.44 -10.41 -4.79
C MET A 811 28.85 -9.90 -4.46
N MET A 812 29.82 -10.24 -5.30
CA MET A 812 31.11 -9.58 -5.34
C MET A 812 31.24 -8.71 -6.59
N ILE A 813 31.64 -7.46 -6.40
CA ILE A 813 32.02 -6.54 -7.47
C ILE A 813 33.54 -6.54 -7.58
N VAL A 814 34.06 -6.82 -8.78
CA VAL A 814 35.48 -6.82 -9.10
C VAL A 814 35.79 -5.60 -9.94
N PHE A 815 36.66 -4.71 -9.45
CA PHE A 815 37.12 -3.55 -10.20
C PHE A 815 38.43 -3.84 -10.92
N LEU A 816 38.39 -3.81 -12.27
CA LEU A 816 39.50 -4.14 -13.15
C LEU A 816 40.26 -2.88 -13.60
N ARG A 817 41.25 -2.47 -12.81
CA ARG A 817 42.16 -1.37 -13.17
C ARG A 817 42.99 -1.72 -14.42
N GLY A 818 43.16 -0.76 -15.32
CA GLY A 818 43.86 -0.91 -16.60
C GLY A 818 43.03 -1.59 -17.70
N VAL A 819 41.76 -1.90 -17.42
CA VAL A 819 40.80 -2.44 -18.38
C VAL A 819 39.73 -1.38 -18.60
N TYR A 820 39.64 -0.85 -19.81
CA TYR A 820 38.65 0.16 -20.22
C TYR A 820 37.51 -0.47 -21.00
N SER A 821 36.35 0.20 -21.12
CA SER A 821 35.23 -0.22 -21.99
C SER A 821 35.64 -0.53 -23.44
N SER A 822 36.67 0.13 -23.97
CA SER A 822 37.22 -0.16 -25.31
C SER A 822 38.07 -1.44 -25.40
N SER A 823 38.30 -2.16 -24.29
CA SER A 823 39.16 -3.33 -24.24
C SER A 823 38.52 -4.53 -24.92
N GLN A 824 39.30 -5.27 -25.69
CA GLN A 824 38.85 -6.50 -26.35
C GLN A 824 38.86 -7.70 -25.39
N ARG A 825 38.21 -8.79 -25.81
CA ARG A 825 38.24 -10.09 -25.12
C ARG A 825 39.67 -10.51 -24.77
N GLY A 826 39.85 -11.10 -23.59
CA GLY A 826 41.14 -11.51 -23.02
C GLY A 826 41.78 -10.45 -22.10
N ALA A 827 41.13 -9.30 -21.88
CA ALA A 827 41.65 -8.26 -21.00
C ALA A 827 41.55 -8.64 -19.51
N LEU A 828 40.55 -9.45 -19.11
CA LEU A 828 40.46 -9.97 -17.74
C LEU A 828 41.68 -10.82 -17.42
N VAL A 829 42.10 -11.72 -18.32
CA VAL A 829 43.27 -12.59 -18.14
C VAL A 829 44.54 -11.80 -17.81
N LYS A 830 44.72 -10.65 -18.47
CA LYS A 830 45.89 -9.78 -18.32
C LYS A 830 45.76 -8.76 -17.19
N SER A 831 44.62 -8.73 -16.49
CA SER A 831 44.36 -7.77 -15.43
C SER A 831 45.32 -7.97 -14.26
N VAL A 832 45.79 -6.84 -13.72
CA VAL A 832 46.64 -6.81 -12.52
C VAL A 832 45.93 -7.41 -11.30
N TRP A 833 44.59 -7.44 -11.31
CA TRP A 833 43.82 -8.09 -10.25
C TRP A 833 44.03 -9.62 -10.22
N ASN A 834 44.21 -10.27 -11.37
CA ASN A 834 44.43 -11.72 -11.46
C ASN A 834 45.84 -12.16 -10.99
N THR A 835 46.77 -11.22 -10.79
CA THR A 835 48.10 -11.53 -10.24
C THR A 835 48.11 -11.65 -8.71
N ARG A 836 46.95 -11.54 -8.04
CA ARG A 836 46.86 -11.60 -6.57
C ARG A 836 46.76 -13.05 -6.08
N ALA A 837 47.42 -13.30 -4.96
CA ALA A 837 47.32 -14.57 -4.25
C ALA A 837 45.93 -14.81 -3.61
N TRP A 838 45.04 -13.83 -3.56
CA TRP A 838 43.69 -13.99 -3.00
C TRP A 838 42.62 -14.24 -4.09
N THR A 839 42.94 -14.12 -5.38
CA THR A 839 41.97 -14.22 -6.48
C THR A 839 41.25 -15.57 -6.60
N LEU A 840 41.94 -16.70 -6.45
CA LEU A 840 41.32 -18.02 -6.60
C LEU A 840 40.20 -18.25 -5.58
N GLN A 841 40.42 -17.87 -4.33
CA GLN A 841 39.38 -18.01 -3.32
C GLN A 841 38.22 -17.03 -3.53
N GLU A 842 38.47 -15.83 -4.05
CA GLU A 842 37.41 -14.86 -4.38
C GLU A 842 36.55 -15.39 -5.54
N TYR A 843 37.17 -16.03 -6.54
CA TYR A 843 36.43 -16.74 -7.59
C TYR A 843 35.61 -17.90 -7.05
N VAL A 844 36.15 -18.70 -6.12
CA VAL A 844 35.47 -19.91 -5.63
C VAL A 844 34.39 -19.58 -4.58
N ALA A 845 34.67 -18.65 -3.67
CA ALA A 845 33.78 -18.33 -2.55
C ALA A 845 32.51 -17.64 -3.03
N SER A 846 32.63 -16.60 -3.87
CA SER A 846 31.50 -15.79 -4.29
C SER A 846 30.62 -16.50 -5.29
N LYS A 847 29.32 -16.60 -4.99
CA LYS A 847 28.33 -17.22 -5.89
C LYS A 847 28.06 -16.37 -7.13
N ILE A 848 27.99 -15.05 -6.94
CA ILE A 848 27.70 -14.07 -7.98
C ILE A 848 28.87 -13.10 -8.07
N ILE A 849 29.38 -12.88 -9.28
CA ILE A 849 30.48 -11.93 -9.54
C ILE A 849 30.08 -10.99 -10.67
N HIS A 850 30.36 -9.70 -10.48
CA HIS A 850 30.30 -8.70 -11.54
C HIS A 850 31.67 -8.06 -11.73
N PHE A 851 32.13 -8.02 -12.97
CA PHE A 851 33.36 -7.34 -13.34
C PHE A 851 33.03 -5.97 -13.89
N TYR A 852 33.69 -4.95 -13.36
CA TYR A 852 33.62 -3.58 -13.83
C TYR A 852 34.98 -3.15 -14.35
N THR A 853 34.97 -2.43 -15.47
CA THR A 853 36.14 -1.75 -16.02
C THR A 853 36.52 -0.54 -15.16
N GLU A 854 37.63 0.09 -15.50
CA GLU A 854 38.14 1.28 -14.85
C GLU A 854 37.18 2.48 -14.92
N ASP A 855 36.38 2.57 -15.98
CA ASP A 855 35.33 3.57 -16.17
C ASP A 855 33.98 3.17 -15.51
N TRP A 856 33.98 2.13 -14.66
CA TRP A 856 32.78 1.61 -13.98
C TRP A 856 31.66 1.18 -14.92
N THR A 857 32.02 0.70 -16.11
CA THR A 857 31.10 0.01 -17.01
C THR A 857 31.21 -1.51 -16.82
N PRO A 858 30.12 -2.28 -16.96
CA PRO A 858 30.20 -3.73 -16.91
C PRO A 858 31.17 -4.26 -17.97
N TYR A 859 32.09 -5.15 -17.58
CA TYR A 859 33.05 -5.74 -18.52
C TYR A 859 32.33 -6.45 -19.67
N LEU A 860 32.74 -6.15 -20.91
CA LEU A 860 32.10 -6.60 -22.16
C LEU A 860 30.63 -6.13 -22.32
N ASP A 861 30.23 -5.04 -21.66
CA ASP A 861 28.86 -4.50 -21.63
C ASP A 861 27.80 -5.55 -21.22
N LEU A 862 28.20 -6.53 -20.41
CA LEU A 862 27.33 -7.62 -19.98
C LEU A 862 26.22 -7.09 -19.06
N GLN A 863 24.98 -7.42 -19.39
CA GLN A 863 23.78 -7.11 -18.61
C GLN A 863 23.26 -8.33 -17.82
N LEU A 864 24.13 -9.32 -17.57
CA LEU A 864 23.78 -10.55 -16.86
C LEU A 864 23.74 -10.30 -15.35
N LEU A 865 22.84 -10.99 -14.64
CA LEU A 865 22.78 -10.99 -13.17
C LEU A 865 23.99 -11.66 -12.50
N ASN A 866 24.77 -12.42 -13.27
CA ASN A 866 26.01 -13.04 -12.81
C ASN A 866 26.97 -13.20 -13.99
N HIS A 867 28.15 -12.56 -13.94
CA HIS A 867 29.11 -12.66 -15.03
C HIS A 867 29.74 -14.06 -15.12
N LYS A 868 29.61 -14.90 -14.07
CA LYS A 868 29.97 -16.33 -14.12
C LYS A 868 29.10 -17.18 -15.04
N GLU A 869 28.01 -16.62 -15.58
CA GLU A 869 27.16 -17.29 -16.56
C GLU A 869 27.59 -16.97 -18.00
N SER A 870 28.46 -15.98 -18.21
CA SER A 870 29.02 -15.68 -19.53
C SER A 870 30.11 -16.69 -19.89
N PRO A 871 29.99 -17.41 -21.02
CA PRO A 871 31.02 -18.35 -21.45
C PRO A 871 32.35 -17.66 -21.76
N GLU A 872 32.32 -16.40 -22.21
CA GLU A 872 33.52 -15.59 -22.45
C GLU A 872 34.27 -15.30 -21.14
N VAL A 873 33.57 -14.82 -20.13
CA VAL A 873 34.16 -14.50 -18.82
C VAL A 873 34.67 -15.78 -18.15
N VAL A 874 33.91 -16.86 -18.20
CA VAL A 874 34.31 -18.15 -17.65
C VAL A 874 35.57 -18.68 -18.34
N SER A 875 35.64 -18.62 -19.67
CA SER A 875 36.86 -18.98 -20.41
C SER A 875 38.04 -18.10 -19.98
N GLU A 876 37.87 -16.79 -19.81
CA GLU A 876 38.95 -15.93 -19.32
C GLU A 876 39.36 -16.25 -17.88
N MET A 877 38.42 -16.62 -17.00
CA MET A 877 38.71 -17.09 -15.64
C MET A 877 39.53 -18.39 -15.65
N GLU A 878 39.19 -19.34 -16.53
CA GLU A 878 39.95 -20.59 -16.71
C GLU A 878 41.39 -20.30 -17.15
N HIS A 879 41.56 -19.43 -18.15
CA HIS A 879 42.89 -19.05 -18.64
C HIS A 879 43.71 -18.29 -17.59
N ALA A 880 43.07 -17.43 -16.79
CA ALA A 880 43.75 -16.66 -15.75
C ALA A 880 44.22 -17.50 -14.57
N THR A 881 43.45 -18.53 -14.20
CA THR A 881 43.74 -19.37 -13.02
C THR A 881 44.46 -20.68 -13.36
N GLY A 882 44.34 -21.16 -14.60
CA GLY A 882 44.74 -22.52 -14.98
C GLY A 882 43.82 -23.60 -14.42
N VAL A 883 42.66 -23.23 -13.88
CA VAL A 883 41.66 -24.13 -13.28
C VAL A 883 40.44 -24.20 -14.18
N SER A 884 39.91 -25.41 -14.43
CA SER A 884 38.71 -25.55 -15.27
C SER A 884 37.47 -24.89 -14.64
N ALA A 885 36.54 -24.45 -15.47
CA ALA A 885 35.31 -23.77 -15.08
C ALA A 885 34.47 -24.65 -14.17
N GLN A 886 34.37 -25.94 -14.52
CA GLN A 886 33.68 -26.93 -13.70
C GLN A 886 34.27 -26.97 -12.28
N GLN A 887 35.61 -26.94 -12.16
CA GLN A 887 36.27 -26.92 -10.86
C GLN A 887 36.06 -25.58 -10.13
N LEU A 888 36.15 -24.43 -10.80
CA LEU A 888 35.89 -23.12 -10.18
C LEU A 888 34.47 -23.00 -9.62
N MET A 889 33.48 -23.62 -10.27
CA MET A 889 32.08 -23.56 -9.84
C MET A 889 31.70 -24.67 -8.86
N ALA A 890 32.34 -25.85 -8.92
CA ALA A 890 31.99 -27.00 -8.10
C ALA A 890 32.87 -27.16 -6.83
N LEU A 891 33.93 -26.37 -6.66
CA LEU A 891 34.85 -26.51 -5.53
C LEU A 891 34.12 -26.25 -4.21
N ARG A 892 34.03 -27.30 -3.39
CA ARG A 892 33.50 -27.21 -2.02
C ARG A 892 34.65 -27.03 -1.03
N PRO A 893 34.58 -26.03 -0.13
CA PRO A 893 35.61 -25.84 0.88
C PRO A 893 35.61 -27.01 1.87
N GLY A 894 36.77 -27.31 2.46
CA GLY A 894 36.94 -28.37 3.47
C GLY A 894 38.12 -29.30 3.21
N LEU A 895 38.23 -30.35 4.03
CA LEU A 895 39.37 -31.28 4.06
C LEU A 895 39.20 -32.53 3.17
N THR A 896 38.36 -32.46 2.14
CA THR A 896 38.21 -33.49 1.10
C THR A 896 38.96 -33.09 -0.17
N SER A 897 39.35 -34.08 -1.00
CA SER A 897 40.08 -33.84 -2.26
C SER A 897 41.30 -32.93 -2.10
N ILE A 898 42.07 -33.16 -1.03
CA ILE A 898 43.09 -32.20 -0.57
C ILE A 898 44.14 -31.97 -1.64
N ARG A 899 44.69 -33.05 -2.19
CA ARG A 899 45.69 -32.97 -3.25
C ARG A 899 45.15 -32.23 -4.46
N GLU A 900 43.91 -32.49 -4.89
CA GLU A 900 43.29 -31.78 -6.01
C GLU A 900 43.24 -30.28 -5.73
N LYS A 901 42.77 -29.86 -4.55
CA LYS A 901 42.74 -28.44 -4.14
C LYS A 901 44.14 -27.81 -4.08
N LEU A 902 45.15 -28.55 -3.62
CA LEU A 902 46.54 -28.10 -3.63
C LEU A 902 47.09 -27.98 -5.06
N CYS A 903 46.71 -28.88 -5.97
CA CYS A 903 47.03 -28.78 -7.40
C CYS A 903 46.43 -27.51 -8.00
N LEU A 904 45.16 -27.18 -7.69
CA LEU A 904 44.52 -25.95 -8.16
C LEU A 904 45.23 -24.68 -7.65
N ALA A 905 45.81 -24.73 -6.46
CA ALA A 905 46.59 -23.64 -5.90
C ALA A 905 48.04 -23.58 -6.43
N SER A 906 48.54 -24.64 -7.06
CA SER A 906 49.94 -24.81 -7.42
C SER A 906 50.41 -23.99 -8.62
N THR A 907 49.48 -23.50 -9.44
CA THR A 907 49.75 -22.70 -10.64
C THR A 907 49.96 -21.21 -10.34
N ARG A 908 49.96 -20.83 -9.06
CA ARG A 908 49.84 -19.44 -8.63
C ARG A 908 51.17 -18.83 -8.24
N GLU A 909 51.36 -17.59 -8.61
CA GLU A 909 52.45 -16.74 -8.13
C GLU A 909 51.94 -15.85 -6.99
N THR A 910 52.74 -15.70 -5.93
CA THR A 910 52.37 -14.89 -4.76
C THR A 910 53.42 -13.79 -4.53
N THR A 911 52.97 -12.58 -4.24
CA THR A 911 53.86 -11.45 -3.94
C THR A 911 54.56 -11.63 -2.59
N LEU A 912 53.82 -12.12 -1.59
CA LEU A 912 54.35 -12.55 -0.30
C LEU A 912 54.39 -14.08 -0.26
N VAL A 913 55.41 -14.64 0.38
CA VAL A 913 55.59 -16.10 0.46
C VAL A 913 54.48 -16.74 1.28
N GLU A 914 54.01 -16.04 2.32
CA GLU A 914 52.98 -16.50 3.25
C GLU A 914 51.59 -16.57 2.64
N ASP A 915 51.30 -15.73 1.64
CA ASP A 915 50.02 -15.74 0.93
C ASP A 915 49.77 -17.04 0.18
N ALA A 916 50.83 -17.80 -0.16
CA ALA A 916 50.71 -19.13 -0.73
C ALA A 916 50.01 -20.11 0.22
N ALA A 917 50.04 -19.85 1.53
CA ALA A 917 49.35 -20.61 2.55
C ALA A 917 48.03 -19.94 2.96
N TYR A 918 48.06 -18.65 3.33
CA TYR A 918 46.88 -18.02 3.95
C TYR A 918 45.71 -17.84 3.00
N SER A 919 45.97 -17.67 1.70
CA SER A 919 44.89 -17.64 0.70
C SER A 919 44.14 -18.97 0.54
N LEU A 920 44.64 -20.06 1.12
CA LEU A 920 44.05 -21.39 1.07
C LEU A 920 43.27 -21.77 2.33
N LEU A 921 43.35 -20.97 3.41
CA LEU A 921 42.67 -21.27 4.68
C LEU A 921 41.17 -21.51 4.47
N GLY A 922 40.51 -20.64 3.70
CA GLY A 922 39.10 -20.75 3.38
C GLY A 922 38.76 -21.98 2.51
N ILE A 923 39.58 -22.26 1.50
CA ILE A 923 39.42 -23.42 0.60
C ILE A 923 39.48 -24.74 1.37
N PHE A 924 40.33 -24.82 2.41
CA PHE A 924 40.41 -26.00 3.27
C PHE A 924 39.49 -25.94 4.50
N SER A 925 38.72 -24.85 4.68
CA SER A 925 37.93 -24.58 5.91
C SER A 925 38.74 -24.70 7.19
N VAL A 926 40.00 -24.31 7.14
CA VAL A 926 40.93 -24.38 8.27
C VAL A 926 40.69 -23.19 9.20
N THR A 927 40.37 -23.48 10.45
CA THR A 927 40.14 -22.49 11.51
C THR A 927 41.17 -22.65 12.62
N GLY A 928 41.63 -21.55 13.23
CA GLY A 928 42.55 -21.58 14.37
C GLY A 928 44.04 -21.50 14.01
N ILE A 929 44.38 -21.29 12.72
CA ILE A 929 45.74 -20.91 12.32
C ILE A 929 45.82 -19.38 12.24
N PRO A 930 46.64 -18.71 13.09
CA PRO A 930 46.86 -17.28 12.95
C PRO A 930 47.68 -16.96 11.70
N ALA A 931 47.44 -15.82 11.06
CA ALA A 931 48.23 -15.33 9.95
C ALA A 931 49.40 -14.50 10.49
N ILE A 932 50.62 -15.03 10.37
CA ILE A 932 51.87 -14.47 10.86
C ILE A 932 52.70 -14.03 9.65
N TYR A 933 52.47 -12.81 9.17
CA TYR A 933 53.30 -12.24 8.11
C TYR A 933 54.74 -12.02 8.60
N GLY A 934 55.72 -12.51 7.83
CA GLY A 934 57.14 -12.55 8.20
C GLY A 934 57.66 -13.95 8.55
N GLU A 935 56.78 -14.98 8.62
CA GLU A 935 57.21 -16.37 8.88
C GLU A 935 57.74 -17.10 7.63
N GLY A 936 57.65 -16.49 6.45
CA GLY A 936 58.15 -17.03 5.18
C GLY A 936 57.56 -18.40 4.84
N GLU A 937 58.41 -19.32 4.40
CA GLU A 937 58.03 -20.69 4.02
C GLU A 937 57.42 -21.52 5.17
N GLY A 938 57.57 -21.08 6.42
CA GLY A 938 56.98 -21.74 7.59
C GLY A 938 55.45 -21.78 7.56
N SER A 939 54.83 -20.81 6.90
CA SER A 939 53.37 -20.67 6.74
C SER A 939 52.73 -21.85 6.01
N LEU A 940 53.31 -22.26 4.88
CA LEU A 940 52.86 -23.42 4.12
C LEU A 940 53.04 -24.70 4.95
N GLY A 941 54.15 -24.81 5.68
CA GLY A 941 54.40 -25.93 6.58
C GLY A 941 53.33 -26.06 7.67
N ARG A 942 52.97 -24.95 8.32
CA ARG A 942 51.90 -24.89 9.34
C ARG A 942 50.54 -25.27 8.77
N LEU A 943 50.19 -24.73 7.61
CA LEU A 943 48.93 -25.06 6.93
C LEU A 943 48.87 -26.56 6.62
N LEU A 944 49.87 -27.10 5.92
CA LEU A 944 49.90 -28.50 5.52
C LEU A 944 49.94 -29.44 6.73
N ALA A 945 50.62 -29.04 7.81
CA ALA A 945 50.61 -29.78 9.07
C ALA A 945 49.22 -29.87 9.69
N HIS A 946 48.48 -28.76 9.67
CA HIS A 946 47.11 -28.71 10.20
C HIS A 946 46.13 -29.48 9.30
N ILE A 947 46.25 -29.35 7.97
CA ILE A 947 45.45 -30.13 7.02
C ILE A 947 45.73 -31.62 7.23
N LEU A 948 46.99 -32.04 7.35
CA LEU A 948 47.34 -33.45 7.60
C LEU A 948 46.79 -33.95 8.94
N ALA A 949 46.87 -33.13 10.00
CA ALA A 949 46.35 -33.49 11.31
C ALA A 949 44.83 -33.61 11.34
N GLY A 950 44.10 -32.71 10.65
CA GLY A 950 42.64 -32.70 10.62
C GLY A 950 42.02 -33.69 9.62
N SER A 951 42.74 -34.05 8.56
CA SER A 951 42.22 -34.95 7.51
C SER A 951 42.77 -36.38 7.59
N GLY A 952 43.95 -36.55 8.18
CA GLY A 952 44.73 -37.77 8.07
C GLY A 952 45.30 -38.05 6.68
N ASP A 953 45.04 -37.22 5.65
CA ASP A 953 45.37 -37.55 4.25
C ASP A 953 46.88 -37.44 3.95
N ALA A 954 47.57 -38.57 3.96
CA ALA A 954 49.01 -38.64 3.67
C ALA A 954 49.36 -38.35 2.19
N SER A 955 48.39 -38.16 1.29
CA SER A 955 48.66 -37.80 -0.11
C SER A 955 49.40 -36.46 -0.25
N ILE A 956 49.29 -35.58 0.76
CA ILE A 956 50.05 -34.33 0.87
C ILE A 956 51.55 -34.59 0.89
N LEU A 957 51.99 -35.76 1.36
CA LEU A 957 53.41 -36.12 1.46
C LEU A 957 53.99 -36.58 0.12
N ALA A 958 53.18 -36.91 -0.88
CA ALA A 958 53.65 -37.43 -2.17
C ALA A 958 54.00 -36.30 -3.16
N TRP A 959 55.04 -35.54 -2.87
CA TRP A 959 55.53 -34.43 -3.70
C TRP A 959 57.00 -34.60 -4.11
N THR A 960 57.47 -33.87 -5.12
CA THR A 960 58.89 -33.84 -5.52
C THR A 960 59.41 -32.41 -5.58
N GLY A 961 60.58 -32.16 -5.00
CA GLY A 961 61.17 -30.82 -4.97
C GLY A 961 62.09 -30.63 -3.77
N GLU A 962 62.24 -29.38 -3.33
CA GLU A 962 62.99 -29.03 -2.12
C GLU A 962 62.11 -29.16 -0.86
N SER A 963 62.70 -29.68 0.21
CA SER A 963 62.06 -29.78 1.52
C SER A 963 61.93 -28.43 2.18
N GLY A 964 60.76 -28.18 2.78
CA GLY A 964 60.51 -26.95 3.52
C GLY A 964 61.34 -26.86 4.80
N SER A 965 61.64 -25.64 5.20
CA SER A 965 62.33 -25.32 6.45
C SER A 965 61.52 -25.71 7.70
N PHE A 966 60.19 -25.77 7.60
CA PHE A 966 59.30 -26.19 8.68
C PHE A 966 59.48 -27.68 9.07
N ASN A 967 59.43 -28.59 8.09
CA ASN A 967 59.66 -30.02 8.32
C ASN A 967 60.14 -30.69 7.02
N SER A 968 61.14 -31.56 7.12
CA SER A 968 61.75 -32.20 5.93
C SER A 968 60.78 -33.05 5.07
N CYS A 969 59.66 -33.52 5.65
CA CYS A 969 58.63 -34.30 4.98
C CYS A 969 57.61 -33.44 4.22
N LEU A 970 57.57 -32.13 4.44
CA LEU A 970 56.68 -31.17 3.77
C LEU A 970 57.44 -30.35 2.72
N PRO A 971 56.77 -29.89 1.65
CA PRO A 971 57.42 -29.13 0.59
C PRO A 971 57.72 -27.68 0.99
N ALA A 972 58.72 -27.08 0.36
CA ALA A 972 59.00 -25.64 0.51
C ALA A 972 57.98 -24.75 -0.24
N HIS A 973 57.46 -25.22 -1.39
CA HIS A 973 56.53 -24.46 -2.23
C HIS A 973 55.33 -25.30 -2.67
N VAL A 974 54.16 -24.68 -2.85
CA VAL A 974 52.93 -25.34 -3.31
C VAL A 974 53.00 -25.78 -4.78
N THR A 975 53.88 -25.17 -5.58
CA THR A 975 54.09 -25.46 -7.01
C THR A 975 54.49 -26.91 -7.28
N VAL A 976 55.02 -27.63 -6.29
CA VAL A 976 55.38 -29.06 -6.38
C VAL A 976 54.18 -29.96 -6.70
N PHE A 977 52.95 -29.49 -6.47
CA PHE A 977 51.72 -30.21 -6.76
C PHE A 977 51.21 -30.01 -8.19
N SER A 978 51.87 -29.19 -9.03
CA SER A 978 51.44 -28.87 -10.41
C SER A 978 51.63 -29.97 -11.46
N GLY A 979 52.43 -31.00 -11.16
CA GLY A 979 52.72 -32.08 -12.11
C GLY A 979 51.63 -33.18 -12.14
N PRO A 980 51.55 -33.99 -13.21
CA PRO A 980 50.64 -35.14 -13.32
C PRO A 980 51.04 -36.32 -12.41
N ALA A 981 51.65 -36.04 -11.25
CA ALA A 981 52.09 -37.05 -10.31
C ALA A 981 50.87 -37.68 -9.63
N THR A 982 50.29 -38.69 -10.28
CA THR A 982 49.61 -39.79 -9.63
C THR A 982 50.55 -40.33 -8.56
N LEU A 983 50.16 -40.28 -7.30
CA LEU A 983 50.52 -41.40 -6.43
C LEU A 983 50.15 -42.65 -7.24
N HIS A 984 51.05 -43.63 -7.35
CA HIS A 984 50.59 -45.01 -7.47
C HIS A 984 49.96 -45.38 -6.12
N LEU A 985 48.84 -44.74 -5.80
CA LEU A 985 47.82 -45.36 -4.98
C LEU A 985 47.35 -46.53 -5.84
N PRO A 986 47.40 -47.78 -5.36
CA PRO A 986 46.89 -48.90 -6.12
C PRO A 986 45.49 -48.56 -6.63
N PRO A 987 45.14 -48.91 -7.89
CA PRO A 987 43.84 -48.59 -8.45
C PRO A 987 42.74 -49.02 -7.47
N PRO A 988 41.59 -48.29 -7.41
CA PRO A 988 40.45 -48.76 -6.67
C PRO A 988 40.16 -50.19 -7.13
N ILE A 989 40.12 -51.10 -6.17
CA ILE A 989 39.81 -52.50 -6.44
C ILE A 989 38.31 -52.58 -6.24
N SER A 990 37.57 -53.00 -7.27
CA SER A 990 36.14 -53.28 -7.10
C SER A 990 35.95 -54.30 -5.97
N ASP A 991 34.82 -54.26 -5.24
CA ASP A 991 34.59 -55.25 -4.18
C ASP A 991 34.71 -56.70 -4.72
N ALA A 992 34.32 -56.93 -5.98
CA ALA A 992 34.47 -58.21 -6.66
C ALA A 992 35.94 -58.61 -6.95
N GLU A 993 36.84 -57.65 -7.18
CA GLU A 993 38.27 -57.89 -7.31
C GLU A 993 38.95 -58.03 -5.95
N MET A 994 38.47 -57.30 -4.93
CA MET A 994 38.96 -57.39 -3.56
C MET A 994 38.68 -58.77 -2.99
N GLU A 995 37.47 -59.28 -3.19
CA GLU A 995 37.12 -60.64 -2.83
C GLU A 995 37.95 -61.66 -3.61
N ARG A 996 38.24 -61.43 -4.90
CA ARG A 996 39.18 -62.29 -5.65
C ARG A 996 40.58 -62.30 -5.04
N HIS A 997 41.11 -61.16 -4.59
CA HIS A 997 42.41 -61.08 -3.91
C HIS A 997 42.41 -61.73 -2.53
N ILE A 998 41.32 -61.60 -1.76
CA ILE A 998 41.15 -62.28 -0.46
C ILE A 998 41.03 -63.80 -0.68
N THR A 999 40.31 -64.22 -1.71
CA THR A 999 40.12 -65.65 -2.01
C THR A 999 41.40 -66.28 -2.56
N ALA A 1000 42.16 -65.57 -3.40
CA ALA A 1000 43.46 -65.99 -3.91
C ALA A 1000 44.55 -66.04 -2.83
N SER A 1001 44.40 -65.31 -1.72
CA SER A 1001 45.35 -65.35 -0.60
C SER A 1001 45.09 -66.51 0.38
N HIS A 1002 43.96 -67.23 0.28
CA HIS A 1002 43.72 -68.47 1.02
C HIS A 1002 44.69 -69.62 0.68
N SER A 1003 45.44 -69.53 -0.43
CA SER A 1003 46.49 -70.50 -0.79
C SER A 1003 47.91 -70.13 -0.32
N SER A 1004 48.09 -68.98 0.34
CA SER A 1004 49.39 -68.50 0.86
C SER A 1004 49.47 -68.63 2.38
N SER A 1005 50.66 -68.86 2.93
CA SER A 1005 50.92 -69.22 4.35
C SER A 1005 50.69 -68.10 5.39
N PHE A 1006 49.91 -67.06 5.07
CA PHE A 1006 49.69 -65.94 5.97
C PHE A 1006 48.49 -66.23 6.91
N ASP A 1007 48.79 -66.55 8.17
CA ASP A 1007 47.78 -66.89 9.18
C ASP A 1007 46.86 -65.69 9.50
N LEU A 1008 45.55 -65.94 9.63
CA LEU A 1008 44.53 -64.95 9.99
C LEU A 1008 44.87 -64.24 11.31
N VAL A 1009 45.50 -64.97 12.25
CA VAL A 1009 45.96 -64.41 13.53
C VAL A 1009 47.01 -63.32 13.31
N SER A 1010 47.91 -63.50 12.36
CA SER A 1010 48.94 -62.50 12.01
C SER A 1010 48.34 -61.28 11.32
N ALA A 1011 47.33 -61.48 10.46
CA ALA A 1011 46.60 -60.40 9.81
C ALA A 1011 45.81 -59.56 10.83
N LEU A 1012 45.14 -60.21 11.78
CA LEU A 1012 44.41 -59.55 12.86
C LEU A 1012 45.36 -58.78 13.78
N ARG A 1013 46.50 -59.36 14.19
CA ARG A 1013 47.51 -58.65 14.98
C ARG A 1013 48.06 -57.42 14.28
N LEU A 1014 48.36 -57.52 12.98
CA LEU A 1014 48.82 -56.37 12.20
C LEU A 1014 47.76 -55.28 12.11
N TYR A 1015 46.50 -55.66 11.87
CA TYR A 1015 45.37 -54.73 11.83
C TYR A 1015 45.16 -54.04 13.18
N GLU A 1016 45.13 -54.79 14.29
CA GLU A 1016 44.98 -54.24 15.64
C GLU A 1016 46.13 -53.30 15.99
N CYS A 1017 47.39 -53.69 15.72
CA CYS A 1017 48.55 -52.84 15.97
C CYS A 1017 48.50 -51.52 15.19
N LEU A 1018 47.95 -51.50 13.97
CA LEU A 1018 47.82 -50.30 13.15
C LEU A 1018 46.59 -49.47 13.53
N ASN A 1019 45.50 -50.11 13.92
CA ASN A 1019 44.25 -49.48 14.35
C ASN A 1019 44.41 -48.75 15.70
N ASP A 1020 45.34 -49.21 16.56
CA ASP A 1020 45.64 -48.58 17.85
C ASP A 1020 46.59 -47.37 17.72
N LEU A 1021 47.13 -47.09 16.53
CA LEU A 1021 48.01 -45.94 16.32
C LEU A 1021 47.20 -44.63 16.20
N SER A 1022 47.66 -43.60 16.91
CA SER A 1022 47.14 -42.24 16.76
C SER A 1022 47.29 -41.71 15.33
N PRO A 1023 46.34 -40.88 14.83
CA PRO A 1023 46.43 -40.26 13.51
C PRO A 1023 47.67 -39.37 13.38
N PRO A 1024 48.11 -39.03 12.15
CA PRO A 1024 49.27 -38.19 11.93
C PRO A 1024 49.12 -36.83 12.63
N TRP A 1025 50.13 -36.39 13.39
CA TRP A 1025 50.09 -35.09 14.06
C TRP A 1025 51.48 -34.47 14.18
N PHE A 1026 51.52 -33.18 14.53
CA PHE A 1026 52.76 -32.40 14.65
C PHE A 1026 52.95 -31.82 16.06
N ALA A 1027 54.18 -31.92 16.59
CA ALA A 1027 54.62 -31.23 17.81
C ALA A 1027 55.95 -30.52 17.53
N ALA A 1028 56.04 -29.21 17.79
CA ALA A 1028 57.28 -28.43 17.60
C ALA A 1028 57.92 -28.69 16.21
N SER A 1029 57.10 -28.65 15.16
CA SER A 1029 57.47 -28.95 13.76
C SER A 1029 58.02 -30.36 13.51
N ARG A 1030 57.89 -31.28 14.47
CA ARG A 1030 58.18 -32.72 14.30
C ARG A 1030 56.89 -33.47 14.01
N MET A 1031 56.91 -34.30 12.96
CA MET A 1031 55.78 -35.13 12.56
C MET A 1031 55.84 -36.47 13.28
N LYS A 1032 54.74 -36.90 13.88
CA LYS A 1032 54.50 -38.31 14.20
C LYS A 1032 53.58 -38.88 13.12
N LEU A 1033 54.08 -39.85 12.37
CA LEU A 1033 53.36 -40.48 11.27
C LEU A 1033 53.19 -41.98 11.58
N PRO A 1034 51.95 -42.49 11.78
CA PRO A 1034 51.72 -43.92 11.82
C PRO A 1034 52.09 -44.51 10.46
N CYS A 1035 52.97 -45.50 10.45
CA CYS A 1035 53.49 -46.05 9.21
C CYS A 1035 54.08 -47.45 9.40
N ILE A 1036 54.19 -48.16 8.28
CA ILE A 1036 54.93 -49.41 8.20
C ILE A 1036 56.31 -49.08 7.64
N ALA A 1037 57.36 -49.42 8.41
CA ALA A 1037 58.74 -49.12 8.06
C ALA A 1037 59.50 -50.39 7.68
N PHE A 1038 60.23 -50.33 6.58
CA PHE A 1038 61.03 -51.42 6.05
C PHE A 1038 62.48 -50.96 5.90
N GLN A 1039 63.40 -51.66 6.56
CA GLN A 1039 64.82 -51.33 6.47
C GLN A 1039 65.39 -51.79 5.12
N LEU A 1040 66.11 -50.90 4.43
CA LEU A 1040 66.78 -51.24 3.18
C LEU A 1040 68.20 -51.77 3.42
N PRO A 1041 68.60 -52.86 2.74
CA PRO A 1041 69.98 -53.30 2.70
C PRO A 1041 70.83 -52.43 1.75
N LEU A 1042 72.12 -52.74 1.64
CA LEU A 1042 73.13 -51.95 0.91
C LEU A 1042 72.69 -51.62 -0.54
N LEU A 1043 72.66 -50.31 -0.87
CA LEU A 1043 72.26 -49.84 -2.20
C LEU A 1043 73.36 -50.05 -3.25
N THR A 1044 72.98 -50.59 -4.41
CA THR A 1044 73.88 -50.72 -5.58
C THR A 1044 73.60 -49.61 -6.60
N PRO A 1045 74.55 -48.67 -6.84
CA PRO A 1045 74.33 -47.56 -7.78
C PRO A 1045 74.57 -47.96 -9.24
N TYR A 1046 73.73 -47.46 -10.16
CA TYR A 1046 74.02 -47.47 -11.60
C TYR A 1046 73.58 -46.15 -12.28
N ARG A 1047 74.33 -45.70 -13.29
CA ARG A 1047 74.09 -44.40 -13.97
C ARG A 1047 73.15 -44.56 -15.16
N THR A 1048 72.18 -43.64 -15.28
CA THR A 1048 71.33 -43.47 -16.48
C THR A 1048 71.46 -42.04 -17.04
N ARG A 1049 71.01 -41.81 -18.29
CA ARG A 1049 71.02 -40.47 -18.93
C ARG A 1049 70.14 -39.43 -18.22
N SER A 1050 69.22 -39.86 -17.36
CA SER A 1050 68.19 -39.02 -16.72
C SER A 1050 68.30 -38.89 -15.20
N GLY A 1051 69.32 -39.49 -14.55
CA GLY A 1051 69.51 -39.41 -13.09
C GLY A 1051 70.35 -40.55 -12.49
N ARG A 1052 70.58 -40.50 -11.17
CA ARG A 1052 71.20 -41.61 -10.40
C ARG A 1052 70.11 -42.61 -10.01
N VAL A 1053 70.35 -43.89 -10.29
CA VAL A 1053 69.44 -44.97 -9.94
C VAL A 1053 70.15 -45.92 -8.99
N TYR A 1054 69.48 -46.34 -7.94
CA TYR A 1054 69.97 -47.29 -6.94
C TYR A 1054 69.05 -48.51 -6.93
N ARG A 1055 69.64 -49.70 -6.79
CA ARG A 1055 68.90 -50.96 -6.62
C ARG A 1055 69.14 -51.53 -5.23
N ALA A 1056 68.06 -51.93 -4.56
CA ALA A 1056 68.10 -52.66 -3.30
C ALA A 1056 67.42 -54.01 -3.50
N ASP A 1057 68.08 -55.10 -3.12
CA ASP A 1057 67.45 -56.43 -3.09
C ASP A 1057 66.92 -56.68 -1.68
N THR A 1058 65.60 -56.73 -1.52
CA THR A 1058 64.93 -56.79 -0.22
C THR A 1058 64.22 -58.12 -0.04
N VAL A 1059 64.30 -58.69 1.17
CA VAL A 1059 63.63 -59.97 1.48
C VAL A 1059 62.11 -59.87 1.33
N ALA A 1060 61.51 -58.71 1.64
CA ALA A 1060 60.06 -58.51 1.63
C ALA A 1060 59.47 -58.11 0.26
N PHE A 1061 60.27 -57.52 -0.65
CA PHE A 1061 59.75 -56.91 -1.89
C PHE A 1061 60.49 -57.33 -3.17
N GLY A 1062 61.55 -58.12 -3.05
CA GLY A 1062 62.48 -58.37 -4.15
C GLY A 1062 63.29 -57.13 -4.50
N MET A 1063 63.61 -56.95 -5.80
CA MET A 1063 64.43 -55.83 -6.29
C MET A 1063 63.62 -54.52 -6.38
N VAL A 1064 64.02 -53.52 -5.60
CA VAL A 1064 63.45 -52.16 -5.61
C VAL A 1064 64.40 -51.20 -6.35
N GLU A 1065 63.89 -50.47 -7.34
CA GLU A 1065 64.62 -49.38 -8.00
C GLU A 1065 64.26 -48.02 -7.37
N ILE A 1066 65.29 -47.23 -7.03
CA ILE A 1066 65.16 -45.89 -6.45
C ILE A 1066 65.86 -44.89 -7.37
N LYS A 1067 65.09 -43.99 -7.98
CA LYS A 1067 65.64 -42.90 -8.81
C LYS A 1067 65.64 -41.61 -7.99
N THR A 1068 66.80 -40.98 -7.84
CA THR A 1068 66.93 -39.72 -7.09
C THR A 1068 68.02 -38.82 -7.66
N ARG A 1069 67.89 -37.51 -7.41
CA ARG A 1069 68.93 -36.51 -7.70
C ARG A 1069 69.99 -36.43 -6.60
N GLN A 1070 69.67 -36.87 -5.38
CA GLN A 1070 70.58 -36.86 -4.23
C GLN A 1070 71.54 -38.06 -4.26
N ASP A 1071 72.72 -37.90 -3.66
CA ASP A 1071 73.69 -39.00 -3.55
C ASP A 1071 73.38 -39.88 -2.34
N LEU A 1072 72.87 -41.08 -2.58
CA LEU A 1072 72.54 -42.04 -1.52
C LEU A 1072 73.75 -42.87 -1.07
N SER A 1073 74.91 -42.77 -1.74
CA SER A 1073 76.05 -43.66 -1.45
C SER A 1073 76.76 -43.40 -0.11
N ARG A 1074 76.41 -42.30 0.57
CA ARG A 1074 77.01 -41.86 1.85
C ARG A 1074 76.08 -42.03 3.05
N MET A 1075 74.89 -42.61 2.87
CA MET A 1075 73.90 -42.77 3.95
C MET A 1075 73.98 -44.18 4.54
N GLU A 1076 74.12 -44.29 5.87
CA GLU A 1076 74.40 -45.56 6.56
C GLU A 1076 73.14 -46.42 6.80
N THR A 1077 71.97 -45.81 7.02
CA THR A 1077 70.72 -46.54 7.29
C THR A 1077 69.54 -45.87 6.61
N LEU A 1078 68.90 -46.58 5.68
CA LEU A 1078 67.73 -46.12 4.93
C LEU A 1078 66.50 -46.97 5.25
N TYR A 1079 65.34 -46.31 5.32
CA TYR A 1079 64.05 -46.95 5.52
C TYR A 1079 63.08 -46.54 4.42
N LEU A 1080 62.34 -47.52 3.91
CA LEU A 1080 61.11 -47.29 3.15
C LEU A 1080 59.95 -47.23 4.12
N ILE A 1081 59.17 -46.16 4.04
CA ILE A 1081 58.04 -45.91 4.90
C ILE A 1081 56.76 -45.86 4.06
N HIS A 1082 55.78 -46.68 4.42
CA HIS A 1082 54.43 -46.62 3.90
C HIS A 1082 53.50 -46.01 4.97
N PRO A 1083 52.96 -44.80 4.77
CA PRO A 1083 52.03 -44.18 5.71
C PRO A 1083 50.78 -45.05 5.91
N TRP A 1084 50.36 -45.24 7.16
CA TRP A 1084 49.14 -45.96 7.49
C TRP A 1084 47.94 -45.00 7.42
N LEU A 1085 46.91 -45.39 6.67
CA LEU A 1085 45.66 -44.64 6.49
C LEU A 1085 44.48 -45.60 6.60
N GLU A 1086 43.59 -45.38 7.57
CA GLU A 1086 42.38 -46.20 7.72
C GLU A 1086 41.50 -46.16 6.46
N THR A 1087 41.47 -45.01 5.77
CA THR A 1087 40.70 -44.77 4.54
C THR A 1087 41.20 -45.54 3.29
N VAL A 1088 42.38 -46.17 3.35
CA VAL A 1088 42.93 -46.98 2.23
C VAL A 1088 42.24 -48.34 2.11
N LEU A 1089 41.60 -48.83 3.19
CA LEU A 1089 40.86 -50.09 3.20
C LEU A 1089 39.50 -50.00 2.49
N ASP A 1090 38.89 -48.82 2.47
CA ASP A 1090 37.48 -48.62 2.08
C ASP A 1090 37.30 -48.04 0.66
N ARG A 1091 38.35 -47.95 -0.15
CA ARG A 1091 38.25 -47.53 -1.57
C ARG A 1091 37.67 -48.64 -2.47
N GLY A 1092 36.38 -48.93 -2.32
CA GLY A 1092 35.56 -49.52 -3.39
C GLY A 1092 35.20 -48.47 -4.46
N ASP A 1093 34.69 -48.90 -5.62
CA ASP A 1093 34.38 -48.05 -6.78
C ASP A 1093 33.55 -46.80 -6.40
N ILE A 1094 34.22 -45.67 -6.22
CA ILE A 1094 33.61 -44.35 -6.37
C ILE A 1094 34.09 -43.80 -7.71
N HIS A 1095 33.72 -44.47 -8.81
CA HIS A 1095 33.56 -43.86 -10.13
C HIS A 1095 32.85 -44.82 -11.09
N SER A 1096 31.53 -44.91 -10.95
CA SER A 1096 30.67 -45.04 -12.12
C SER A 1096 29.44 -44.16 -11.92
N GLY A 1097 29.33 -43.12 -12.76
CA GLY A 1097 28.08 -42.50 -13.22
C GLY A 1097 26.86 -42.38 -12.31
N ALA A 1098 27.00 -42.15 -11.01
CA ALA A 1098 25.93 -41.60 -10.20
C ALA A 1098 26.24 -40.12 -9.98
N LEU A 1099 25.61 -39.29 -10.81
CA LEU A 1099 25.12 -38.01 -10.30
C LEU A 1099 24.47 -38.34 -8.96
N MET A 1100 25.04 -37.85 -7.86
CA MET A 1100 24.24 -37.67 -6.65
C MET A 1100 23.20 -36.62 -7.03
N GLU A 1101 22.09 -37.09 -7.61
CA GLU A 1101 20.82 -36.40 -7.52
C GLU A 1101 20.53 -36.18 -6.03
N ASP A 1102 20.11 -34.95 -5.74
CA ASP A 1102 19.59 -34.42 -4.48
C ASP A 1102 20.63 -34.28 -3.35
N ASP A 1103 21.12 -33.09 -2.97
CA ASP A 1103 20.41 -31.86 -2.67
C ASP A 1103 20.78 -30.67 -3.58
N VAL A 1104 19.96 -30.45 -4.60
CA VAL A 1104 19.74 -29.12 -5.17
C VAL A 1104 18.53 -28.54 -4.45
N ALA A 1105 18.75 -27.65 -3.48
CA ALA A 1105 17.75 -26.65 -3.17
C ALA A 1105 17.93 -25.49 -4.18
N PRO A 1106 16.98 -25.22 -5.09
CA PRO A 1106 16.98 -24.01 -5.89
C PRO A 1106 16.59 -22.79 -5.02
N PRO A 1107 16.93 -21.54 -5.41
CA PRO A 1107 16.44 -20.32 -4.75
C PRO A 1107 14.91 -20.15 -4.97
N PRO A 1108 14.20 -19.35 -4.15
CA PRO A 1108 12.75 -19.46 -3.92
C PRO A 1108 11.92 -18.94 -5.11
N SER A 1109 10.76 -19.50 -5.46
CA SER A 1109 9.41 -19.28 -4.85
C SER A 1109 8.32 -19.85 -5.81
N PRO A 1110 6.98 -19.91 -5.52
CA PRO A 1110 6.21 -19.81 -4.27
C PRO A 1110 5.22 -21.01 -4.00
N LEU A 1111 4.69 -21.08 -2.77
CA LEU A 1111 3.43 -21.75 -2.32
C LEU A 1111 3.25 -23.27 -2.57
N THR A 1112 3.19 -24.07 -1.50
CA THR A 1112 1.95 -24.65 -0.90
C THR A 1112 2.30 -25.65 0.21
N ASP A 1113 1.67 -25.43 1.37
CA ASP A 1113 1.16 -26.37 2.39
C ASP A 1113 1.96 -27.61 2.84
N GLY A 1114 2.10 -27.70 4.18
CA GLY A 1114 1.91 -28.97 4.90
C GLY A 1114 3.06 -29.42 5.79
N GLU A 1115 2.74 -29.60 7.08
CA GLU A 1115 3.43 -30.43 8.10
C GLU A 1115 4.62 -29.78 8.82
N GLU A 1116 4.38 -29.21 10.01
CA GLU A 1116 4.47 -29.84 11.34
C GLU A 1116 5.93 -29.96 11.81
N ILE A 1117 6.33 -29.01 12.66
CA ILE A 1117 7.54 -29.09 13.49
C ILE A 1117 7.04 -29.19 14.92
N ASP A 1118 7.24 -30.36 15.51
CA ASP A 1118 7.23 -30.58 16.96
C ASP A 1118 8.45 -29.91 17.61
N ASP A 1119 8.19 -29.44 18.83
CA ASP A 1119 9.06 -28.68 19.72
C ASP A 1119 10.27 -29.46 20.27
N GLU A 1120 11.11 -28.68 20.98
CA GLU A 1120 12.05 -29.04 22.04
C GLU A 1120 13.54 -29.21 21.68
N GLU A 1121 14.33 -28.19 22.03
CA GLU A 1121 15.49 -28.21 22.96
C GLU A 1121 16.16 -26.81 22.93
N ILE A 1122 16.71 -26.16 23.96
CA ILE A 1122 16.85 -26.31 25.42
C ILE A 1122 17.38 -24.94 25.94
N ASP A 1123 17.16 -24.68 27.22
CA ASP A 1123 17.64 -23.55 28.03
C ASP A 1123 19.18 -23.45 28.21
N ASP A 1124 19.58 -22.22 28.55
CA ASP A 1124 20.62 -21.78 29.50
C ASP A 1124 22.15 -21.95 29.31
N ASP A 1125 22.75 -20.84 29.75
CA ASP A 1125 24.00 -20.66 30.49
C ASP A 1125 25.28 -20.12 29.82
N ALA A 1126 25.67 -18.98 30.37
CA ALA A 1126 26.98 -18.38 30.30
C ALA A 1126 27.94 -19.15 31.22
N SER A 1127 28.96 -19.79 30.65
CA SER A 1127 30.35 -19.77 31.16
C SER A 1127 31.21 -20.78 30.41
N SER A 1128 32.52 -20.51 30.46
CA SER A 1128 33.64 -21.30 29.96
C SER A 1128 33.97 -21.16 28.48
N PHE A 1129 35.05 -20.41 28.26
CA PHE A 1129 36.07 -20.77 27.28
C PHE A 1129 36.34 -22.28 27.34
N ALA A 1130 35.95 -23.00 26.29
CA ALA A 1130 36.60 -24.22 25.90
C ALA A 1130 37.36 -23.93 24.61
N GLU A 1131 38.66 -24.21 24.62
CA GLU A 1131 39.51 -24.24 23.43
C GLU A 1131 38.82 -25.02 22.31
N PRO A 1132 39.02 -24.67 21.02
CA PRO A 1132 38.43 -25.45 19.94
C PRO A 1132 39.01 -26.86 19.97
N GLU A 1133 38.19 -27.83 20.37
CA GLU A 1133 38.48 -29.25 20.13
C GLU A 1133 38.75 -29.41 18.62
N LEU A 1134 39.83 -30.13 18.30
CA LEU A 1134 40.15 -30.50 16.92
C LEU A 1134 38.91 -31.11 16.26
N PRO A 1135 38.64 -30.82 14.97
CA PRO A 1135 37.52 -31.44 14.27
C PRO A 1135 37.67 -32.96 14.37
N SER A 1136 36.63 -33.62 14.87
CA SER A 1136 36.51 -35.06 14.80
C SER A 1136 36.68 -35.48 13.32
N PRO A 1137 37.52 -36.50 13.04
CA PRO A 1137 37.75 -36.92 11.67
C PRO A 1137 36.40 -37.32 11.07
N VAL A 1138 36.10 -36.76 9.90
CA VAL A 1138 34.91 -37.13 9.11
C VAL A 1138 35.00 -38.64 8.88
N LEU A 1139 34.24 -39.40 9.66
CA LEU A 1139 34.02 -40.81 9.41
C LEU A 1139 33.28 -40.87 8.07
N VAL A 1140 34.00 -41.22 7.01
CA VAL A 1140 33.39 -41.81 5.81
C VAL A 1140 32.41 -42.86 6.34
N ARG A 1141 31.12 -42.78 5.97
CA ARG A 1141 30.11 -43.76 6.39
C ARG A 1141 30.65 -45.15 6.11
N MET A 1142 31.14 -45.79 7.17
CA MET A 1142 31.72 -47.11 7.09
C MET A 1142 30.61 -48.06 6.69
N ILE A 1143 30.82 -48.84 5.64
CA ILE A 1143 30.04 -50.06 5.47
C ILE A 1143 30.34 -50.90 6.73
N PRO A 1144 29.34 -51.33 7.51
CA PRO A 1144 29.59 -52.13 8.70
C PRO A 1144 30.22 -53.46 8.27
N MET A 1145 31.55 -53.55 8.43
CA MET A 1145 32.36 -54.74 8.15
C MET A 1145 32.98 -55.24 9.45
N ASP A 1146 33.04 -56.55 9.62
CA ASP A 1146 33.69 -57.16 10.78
C ASP A 1146 35.23 -56.98 10.73
N LYS A 1147 35.87 -57.14 11.90
CA LYS A 1147 37.32 -56.95 12.05
C LYS A 1147 38.14 -57.95 11.22
N GLU A 1148 37.61 -59.16 11.00
CA GLU A 1148 38.25 -60.20 10.21
C GLU A 1148 38.35 -59.79 8.73
N THR A 1149 37.25 -59.29 8.17
CA THR A 1149 37.19 -58.80 6.79
C THR A 1149 38.13 -57.61 6.60
N ARG A 1150 38.18 -56.68 7.56
CA ARG A 1150 39.10 -55.54 7.52
C ARG A 1150 40.57 -55.96 7.54
N ALA A 1151 40.93 -56.92 8.39
CA ALA A 1151 42.29 -57.46 8.46
C ALA A 1151 42.69 -58.19 7.16
N ARG A 1152 41.77 -58.91 6.51
CA ARG A 1152 42.03 -59.56 5.21
C ARG A 1152 42.15 -58.55 4.07
N ARG A 1153 41.28 -57.54 4.03
CA ARG A 1153 41.38 -56.42 3.07
C ARG A 1153 42.70 -55.67 3.21
N LEU A 1154 43.20 -55.49 4.44
CA LEU A 1154 44.52 -54.91 4.71
C LEU A 1154 45.66 -55.71 4.06
N VAL A 1155 45.71 -57.01 4.30
CA VAL A 1155 46.75 -57.87 3.72
C VAL A 1155 46.66 -57.90 2.19
N ALA A 1156 45.44 -57.98 1.64
CA ALA A 1156 45.22 -57.91 0.19
C ALA A 1156 45.72 -56.58 -0.41
N ARG A 1157 45.50 -55.45 0.28
CA ARG A 1157 46.00 -54.13 -0.14
C ARG A 1157 47.52 -54.02 -0.09
N LEU A 1158 48.17 -54.53 0.96
CA LEU A 1158 49.63 -54.49 1.09
C LEU A 1158 50.36 -55.33 0.01
N ARG A 1159 49.70 -56.36 -0.54
CA ARG A 1159 50.22 -57.17 -1.66
C ARG A 1159 50.12 -56.51 -3.03
N GLN A 1160 49.43 -55.38 -3.13
CA GLN A 1160 49.40 -54.59 -4.35
C GLN A 1160 50.57 -53.61 -4.40
N PRO A 1161 51.00 -53.17 -5.60
CA PRO A 1161 52.00 -52.13 -5.73
C PRO A 1161 51.54 -50.84 -5.03
N PHE A 1162 52.36 -50.30 -4.13
CA PHE A 1162 52.10 -49.04 -3.44
C PHE A 1162 53.31 -48.11 -3.45
N GLY A 1163 53.04 -46.81 -3.28
CA GLY A 1163 54.05 -45.76 -3.12
C GLY A 1163 54.69 -45.74 -1.73
N ALA A 1164 56.01 -45.55 -1.67
CA ALA A 1164 56.77 -45.46 -0.43
C ALA A 1164 57.59 -44.16 -0.32
N LEU A 1165 57.78 -43.70 0.91
CA LEU A 1165 58.68 -42.58 1.26
C LEU A 1165 60.05 -43.14 1.67
N LEU A 1166 61.13 -42.57 1.14
CA LEU A 1166 62.48 -42.93 1.55
C LEU A 1166 62.98 -41.96 2.63
N VAL A 1167 63.31 -42.49 3.81
CA VAL A 1167 63.88 -41.71 4.92
C VAL A 1167 65.22 -42.27 5.36
N THR A 1168 66.06 -41.41 5.92
CA THR A 1168 67.32 -41.76 6.57
C THR A 1168 67.25 -41.43 8.05
N LEU A 1169 67.94 -42.21 8.86
CA LEU A 1169 68.18 -41.85 10.25
C LEU A 1169 69.27 -40.76 10.31
N ALA A 1170 68.99 -39.62 10.92
CA ALA A 1170 69.98 -38.57 11.13
C ALA A 1170 70.69 -38.81 12.47
N SER A 1171 72.02 -39.02 12.46
CA SER A 1171 72.81 -39.18 13.70
C SER A 1171 73.07 -37.83 14.37
N THR A 1172 72.05 -37.21 14.95
CA THR A 1172 72.17 -35.89 15.58
C THR A 1172 72.51 -35.96 17.07
N GLY A 1173 73.46 -36.81 17.49
CA GLY A 1173 74.07 -36.80 18.83
C GLY A 1173 73.12 -36.69 20.06
N ARG A 1174 71.83 -37.01 19.91
CA ARG A 1174 70.76 -36.86 20.90
C ARG A 1174 70.04 -38.21 21.06
N PRO A 1175 69.40 -38.48 22.21
CA PRO A 1175 68.81 -39.79 22.51
C PRO A 1175 67.55 -40.13 21.70
N THR A 1176 67.05 -39.21 20.86
CA THR A 1176 65.87 -39.42 20.01
C THR A 1176 66.27 -39.64 18.56
N MET A 1177 65.82 -40.75 17.97
CA MET A 1177 66.03 -41.09 16.57
C MET A 1177 65.21 -40.17 15.66
N ASP A 1178 65.85 -39.19 15.02
CA ASP A 1178 65.19 -38.24 14.11
C ASP A 1178 65.34 -38.73 12.66
N TYR A 1179 64.21 -38.96 11.98
CA TYR A 1179 64.17 -39.37 10.57
C TYR A 1179 64.07 -38.15 9.66
N ARG A 1180 64.86 -38.14 8.58
CA ARG A 1180 64.82 -37.10 7.55
C ARG A 1180 64.40 -37.72 6.22
N ARG A 1181 63.47 -37.07 5.52
CA ARG A 1181 63.08 -37.49 4.17
C ARG A 1181 64.21 -37.23 3.18
N VAL A 1182 64.46 -38.23 2.33
CA VAL A 1182 65.53 -38.23 1.33
C VAL A 1182 64.95 -38.19 -0.10
N ALA A 1183 63.89 -38.96 -0.36
CA ALA A 1183 63.19 -39.00 -1.65
C ALA A 1183 61.72 -39.43 -1.46
N ALA A 1184 60.86 -39.24 -2.47
CA ALA A 1184 59.46 -39.63 -2.39
C ALA A 1184 58.87 -40.22 -3.68
N ASP A 1185 57.95 -41.16 -3.42
CA ASP A 1185 56.87 -41.81 -4.19
C ASP A 1185 56.95 -41.91 -5.71
N CYS A 1186 57.04 -40.84 -6.50
CA CYS A 1186 56.75 -40.94 -7.94
C CYS A 1186 57.76 -41.80 -8.75
N LEU A 1187 58.76 -42.41 -8.10
CA LEU A 1187 59.75 -43.29 -8.70
C LEU A 1187 60.09 -44.53 -7.82
N ILE A 1188 59.35 -44.82 -6.74
CA ILE A 1188 59.58 -45.97 -5.84
C ILE A 1188 58.25 -46.73 -5.65
N THR A 1189 57.96 -47.64 -6.57
CA THR A 1189 56.82 -48.55 -6.45
C THR A 1189 57.30 -49.87 -5.86
N VAL A 1190 56.65 -50.32 -4.79
CA VAL A 1190 57.03 -51.52 -4.04
C VAL A 1190 55.84 -52.46 -3.95
N GLN A 1191 56.06 -53.76 -4.09
CA GLN A 1191 55.03 -54.79 -3.97
C GLN A 1191 55.51 -55.88 -3.02
N LEU A 1192 54.70 -56.22 -2.01
CA LEU A 1192 55.02 -57.28 -1.03
C LEU A 1192 54.95 -58.66 -1.70
N GLN A 1193 56.01 -59.45 -1.57
CA GLN A 1193 56.05 -60.84 -2.03
C GLN A 1193 55.53 -61.79 -0.93
N ASP A 1194 55.13 -63.02 -1.29
CA ASP A 1194 54.48 -63.98 -0.38
C ASP A 1194 55.39 -64.54 0.75
N ASN A 1195 56.70 -64.27 0.72
CA ASN A 1195 57.69 -64.83 1.66
C ASN A 1195 57.99 -63.95 2.87
#